data_AF-A0A9W7G9P0-F1
#
_entry.id   AF-A0A9W7G9P0-F1
#
_cell.length_a   1.000
_cell.length_b   1.000
_cell.length_c   1.000
_cell.angle_alpha   90.00
_cell.angle_beta   90.00
_cell.angle_gamma   90.00
#
_symmetry.space_group_name_H-M   'P 1'
#
loop_
_entity.id
_entity.type
_entity.pdbx_description
1 polymer ?
#
loop_
_entity_poly.entity_id
_entity_poly.type
_entity_poly.pdbx_seq_one_letter_code
_entity_poly.pdbx_strand_id
1 'polypeptide(L)'
;MPAGKRTTKHKRRQWYIDNLSSKKDKALTKSTSLNSLILQSSSSPFALLSIYQTAPKSFDPHTLTTLLTTLKNLPQHQRDTVASNDIFQTLITDLSNLTLNNPRSFTRGQLVLLSHAVALLCGGRELPDRSHQACYDIFSDLDRSAARILGKGVKGDLGNRCRLAAMYVGACGRLGYDCEYFVKVLEEQKGWILKQGTPEDLGSLAWGLGKVGRGKEVVGDIQSMKEAFRGGLEQGRGREVGEVLKAWGKLGGEGGREWKEGIGGMIEEEGIREAVWSKSCVRDLSNIIWASGKCGVVLDSWWSEMESPSSALRAKIISQGKGQEVVKAVWAGMRGGVECRRLREEVDREWGEIKGRGGRGGRENVMLAFLYARMGRVRGRNVFEKLCEENFEEFTERDLANSLWALAVGGYVKAKPLPFIKLWSLATVSSRGLSYTLEECAQLYHARMIASAEGVELPESRADVFVRMEESVSELVGCDNREAGGGEGERGKWWGGEDNEIDAISDILNGMGFGHEKNKSPTDKEDGFLIVNFAGKEEKIAVELNWTGHFLEGDIKRRTLNGAKTSKIKLLKKLGWKVVSVDCKDLGKDVEREEVEEMFRRRFKEDAGWVRGGGGEDSGEVDANWVDKREEGGLGGQ
;
A
#
# COMPACT_ATOMS: atom_id res chain seq x y z
N MET A 1 -22.87 -44.30 -32.80
CA MET A 1 -23.00 -42.84 -32.56
C MET A 1 -21.86 -42.13 -33.30
N PRO A 2 -22.13 -41.19 -34.21
CA PRO A 2 -21.08 -40.59 -35.04
C PRO A 2 -20.39 -39.41 -34.33
N ALA A 3 -19.10 -39.26 -34.64
CA ALA A 3 -18.19 -38.27 -34.08
C ALA A 3 -18.64 -36.81 -34.34
N GLY A 4 -18.84 -36.07 -33.25
CA GLY A 4 -19.15 -34.64 -33.27
C GLY A 4 -17.93 -33.79 -33.64
N LYS A 5 -18.04 -33.06 -34.76
CA LYS A 5 -17.03 -32.14 -35.28
C LYS A 5 -16.85 -30.93 -34.35
N ARG A 6 -15.73 -30.88 -33.62
CA ARG A 6 -15.15 -29.63 -33.08
C ARG A 6 -14.70 -28.76 -34.26
N THR A 7 -15.57 -27.87 -34.74
CA THR A 7 -15.16 -26.73 -35.56
C THR A 7 -15.02 -25.51 -34.66
N THR A 8 -13.81 -25.35 -34.14
CA THR A 8 -13.44 -24.39 -33.11
C THR A 8 -13.19 -23.01 -33.71
N LYS A 9 -13.72 -21.97 -33.03
CA LYS A 9 -13.34 -20.53 -32.95
C LYS A 9 -12.88 -19.79 -34.22
N HIS A 10 -11.98 -20.34 -35.01
CA HIS A 10 -11.41 -19.78 -36.23
C HIS A 10 -12.45 -19.59 -37.34
N LYS A 11 -13.34 -20.57 -37.55
CA LYS A 11 -14.44 -20.44 -38.53
C LYS A 11 -15.46 -19.37 -38.15
N ARG A 12 -15.69 -19.12 -36.85
CA ARG A 12 -16.54 -18.01 -36.38
C ARG A 12 -15.88 -16.65 -36.62
N ARG A 13 -14.56 -16.52 -36.39
CA ARG A 13 -13.79 -15.30 -36.68
C ARG A 13 -13.79 -14.99 -38.18
N GLN A 14 -13.53 -16.00 -39.01
CA GLN A 14 -13.51 -15.85 -40.46
C GLN A 14 -14.92 -15.54 -41.00
N TRP A 15 -15.96 -16.23 -40.53
CA TRP A 15 -17.35 -15.92 -40.90
C TRP A 15 -17.78 -14.50 -40.51
N TYR A 16 -17.34 -13.99 -39.35
CA TYR A 16 -17.62 -12.61 -38.93
C TYR A 16 -16.90 -11.59 -39.83
N ILE A 17 -15.65 -11.87 -40.21
CA ILE A 17 -14.87 -11.06 -41.15
C ILE A 17 -15.52 -11.08 -42.54
N ASP A 18 -15.89 -12.25 -43.06
CA ASP A 18 -16.45 -12.42 -44.40
C ASP A 18 -17.85 -11.81 -44.53
N ASN A 19 -18.69 -11.90 -43.48
CA ASN A 19 -20.00 -11.23 -43.45
C ASN A 19 -19.91 -9.71 -43.27
N LEU A 20 -18.86 -9.21 -42.63
CA LEU A 20 -18.59 -7.78 -42.56
C LEU A 20 -18.07 -7.24 -43.90
N SER A 21 -17.25 -8.00 -44.61
CA SER A 21 -16.69 -7.62 -45.91
C SER A 21 -17.72 -7.66 -47.05
N SER A 22 -18.63 -8.65 -47.09
CA SER A 22 -19.63 -8.75 -48.17
C SER A 22 -20.77 -7.73 -48.08
N LYS A 23 -21.02 -7.16 -46.88
CA LYS A 23 -21.97 -6.06 -46.68
C LYS A 23 -21.34 -4.66 -46.84
N LYS A 24 -20.01 -4.56 -46.93
CA LYS A 24 -19.26 -3.31 -46.74
C LYS A 24 -19.30 -2.33 -47.91
N ASP A 25 -19.24 -2.81 -49.15
CA ASP A 25 -19.17 -1.92 -50.32
C ASP A 25 -20.52 -1.30 -50.70
N LYS A 26 -21.64 -1.79 -50.15
CA LYS A 26 -22.98 -1.23 -50.38
C LYS A 26 -23.66 -0.63 -49.14
N ALA A 27 -23.10 -0.80 -47.94
CA ALA A 27 -23.70 -0.28 -46.70
C ALA A 27 -23.08 1.03 -46.20
N LEU A 28 -21.82 1.35 -46.54
CA LEU A 28 -21.25 2.65 -46.16
C LEU A 28 -21.92 3.84 -46.90
N THR A 29 -22.63 3.55 -47.98
CA THR A 29 -23.49 4.49 -48.72
C THR A 29 -24.93 4.56 -48.21
N LYS A 30 -25.32 3.74 -47.21
CA LYS A 30 -26.64 3.81 -46.54
C LYS A 30 -26.48 4.08 -45.03
N SER A 31 -26.27 5.36 -44.72
CA SER A 31 -26.75 6.07 -43.52
C SER A 31 -26.63 5.37 -42.15
N THR A 32 -25.54 4.66 -41.88
CA THR A 32 -25.16 4.41 -40.48
C THR A 32 -23.84 5.13 -40.25
N SER A 33 -23.88 6.24 -39.52
CA SER A 33 -22.65 6.99 -39.21
C SER A 33 -21.65 6.06 -38.49
N LEU A 34 -20.36 6.26 -38.73
CA LEU A 34 -19.30 5.47 -38.10
C LEU A 34 -19.42 5.49 -36.55
N ASN A 35 -19.87 6.62 -35.98
CA ASN A 35 -20.25 6.76 -34.58
C ASN A 35 -21.37 5.80 -34.15
N SER A 36 -22.43 5.66 -34.96
CA SER A 36 -23.51 4.72 -34.68
C SER A 36 -23.01 3.28 -34.64
N LEU A 37 -22.08 2.89 -35.53
CA LEU A 37 -21.45 1.56 -35.51
C LEU A 37 -20.61 1.33 -34.26
N ILE A 38 -19.83 2.34 -33.84
CA ILE A 38 -19.05 2.31 -32.60
C ILE A 38 -19.97 2.12 -31.39
N LEU A 39 -21.04 2.89 -31.30
CA LEU A 39 -21.99 2.82 -30.19
C LEU A 39 -22.76 1.50 -30.16
N GLN A 40 -23.14 0.95 -31.32
CA GLN A 40 -23.76 -0.38 -31.41
C GLN A 40 -22.80 -1.51 -31.01
N SER A 41 -21.49 -1.26 -31.09
CA SER A 41 -20.44 -2.23 -30.76
C SER A 41 -19.84 -2.02 -29.37
N SER A 42 -20.43 -1.16 -28.54
CA SER A 42 -19.84 -0.68 -27.28
C SER A 42 -19.56 -1.75 -26.23
N SER A 43 -20.08 -2.97 -26.39
CA SER A 43 -19.88 -4.09 -25.47
C SER A 43 -18.75 -5.05 -25.89
N SER A 44 -18.16 -4.87 -27.08
CA SER A 44 -17.18 -5.78 -27.65
C SER A 44 -15.88 -5.05 -28.02
N PRO A 45 -14.79 -5.22 -27.24
CA PRO A 45 -13.50 -4.59 -27.56
C PRO A 45 -12.99 -4.98 -28.95
N PHE A 46 -13.18 -6.23 -29.36
CA PHE A 46 -12.74 -6.70 -30.68
C PHE A 46 -13.54 -6.09 -31.82
N ALA A 47 -14.86 -5.92 -31.66
CA ALA A 47 -15.68 -5.28 -32.68
C ALA A 47 -15.25 -3.81 -32.86
N LEU A 48 -15.04 -3.09 -31.77
CA LEU A 48 -14.57 -1.70 -31.78
C LEU A 48 -13.23 -1.56 -32.51
N LEU A 49 -12.25 -2.41 -32.20
CA LEU A 49 -10.94 -2.39 -32.86
C LEU A 49 -11.03 -2.84 -34.33
N SER A 50 -11.89 -3.81 -34.66
CA SER A 50 -12.12 -4.22 -36.06
C SER A 50 -12.75 -3.12 -36.91
N ILE A 51 -13.63 -2.27 -36.35
CA ILE A 51 -14.14 -1.10 -37.06
C ILE A 51 -12.97 -0.21 -37.48
N TYR A 52 -12.06 0.11 -36.54
CA TYR A 52 -10.86 0.89 -36.82
C TYR A 52 -9.96 0.25 -37.89
N GLN A 53 -9.60 -1.02 -37.70
CA GLN A 53 -8.71 -1.75 -38.62
C GLN A 53 -9.19 -1.71 -40.07
N THR A 54 -10.50 -1.70 -40.28
CA THR A 54 -11.07 -1.84 -41.62
C THR A 54 -11.20 -0.53 -42.38
N ALA A 55 -11.13 0.60 -41.70
CA ALA A 55 -11.25 1.91 -42.32
C ALA A 55 -10.50 3.00 -41.53
N PRO A 56 -9.19 2.84 -41.24
CA PRO A 56 -8.47 3.77 -40.36
C PRO A 56 -8.47 5.19 -40.90
N LYS A 57 -8.40 5.37 -42.22
CA LYS A 57 -8.45 6.68 -42.90
C LYS A 57 -9.81 7.37 -42.83
N SER A 58 -10.88 6.67 -42.45
CA SER A 58 -12.23 7.22 -42.30
C SER A 58 -12.49 7.80 -40.91
N PHE A 59 -11.53 7.65 -39.99
CA PHE A 59 -11.63 8.17 -38.63
C PHE A 59 -11.14 9.61 -38.59
N ASP A 60 -12.08 10.55 -38.47
CA ASP A 60 -11.79 11.94 -38.15
C ASP A 60 -11.58 12.13 -36.63
N PRO A 61 -11.11 13.31 -36.17
CA PRO A 61 -10.94 13.62 -34.75
C PRO A 61 -12.15 13.32 -33.87
N HIS A 62 -13.37 13.53 -34.38
CA HIS A 62 -14.59 13.30 -33.64
C HIS A 62 -14.85 11.80 -33.44
N THR A 63 -14.73 11.02 -34.52
CA THR A 63 -14.91 9.57 -34.51
C THR A 63 -13.84 8.87 -33.67
N LEU A 64 -12.58 9.33 -33.74
CA LEU A 64 -11.51 8.85 -32.85
C LEU A 64 -11.84 9.08 -31.38
N THR A 65 -12.34 10.28 -31.06
CA THR A 65 -12.74 10.63 -29.69
C THR A 65 -13.87 9.71 -29.20
N THR A 66 -14.87 9.44 -30.05
CA THR A 66 -15.97 8.51 -29.75
C THR A 66 -15.42 7.11 -29.49
N LEU A 67 -14.61 6.56 -30.41
CA LEU A 67 -14.03 5.23 -30.29
C LEU A 67 -13.25 5.07 -28.98
N LEU A 68 -12.32 5.99 -28.70
CA LEU A 68 -11.48 5.92 -27.51
C LEU A 68 -12.29 6.12 -26.22
N THR A 69 -13.32 6.97 -26.24
CA THR A 69 -14.23 7.12 -25.10
C THR A 69 -15.04 5.85 -24.86
N THR A 70 -15.52 5.20 -25.91
CA THR A 70 -16.21 3.91 -25.80
C THR A 70 -15.28 2.83 -25.26
N LEU A 71 -14.05 2.73 -25.78
CA LEU A 71 -13.02 1.81 -25.28
C LEU A 71 -12.69 2.06 -23.80
N LYS A 72 -12.56 3.33 -23.38
CA LYS A 72 -12.27 3.67 -21.97
C LYS A 72 -13.40 3.24 -21.02
N ASN A 73 -14.64 3.17 -21.50
CA ASN A 73 -15.81 2.84 -20.68
C ASN A 73 -16.06 1.33 -20.58
N LEU A 74 -15.23 0.51 -21.24
CA LEU A 74 -15.29 -0.95 -21.09
C LEU A 74 -14.92 -1.40 -19.66
N PRO A 75 -15.42 -2.56 -19.20
CA PRO A 75 -14.94 -3.20 -17.98
C PRO A 75 -13.41 -3.38 -17.97
N GLN A 76 -12.80 -3.33 -16.78
CA GLN A 76 -11.33 -3.36 -16.63
C GLN A 76 -10.67 -4.52 -17.40
N HIS A 77 -11.15 -5.76 -17.24
CA HIS A 77 -10.61 -6.94 -17.94
C HIS A 77 -10.66 -6.85 -19.48
N GLN A 78 -11.63 -6.11 -20.03
CA GLN A 78 -11.71 -5.85 -21.46
C GLN A 78 -10.72 -4.75 -21.88
N ARG A 79 -10.52 -3.71 -21.06
CA ARG A 79 -9.46 -2.72 -21.28
C ARG A 79 -8.07 -3.34 -21.23
N ASP A 80 -7.88 -4.35 -20.39
CA ASP A 80 -6.66 -5.16 -20.34
C ASP A 80 -6.42 -5.85 -21.69
N THR A 81 -7.46 -6.48 -22.24
CA THR A 81 -7.43 -7.11 -23.56
C THR A 81 -7.16 -6.10 -24.70
N VAL A 82 -7.73 -4.89 -24.61
CA VAL A 82 -7.55 -3.84 -25.64
C VAL A 82 -6.10 -3.35 -25.66
N ALA A 83 -5.49 -3.09 -24.51
CA ALA A 83 -4.12 -2.55 -24.49
C ALA A 83 -3.09 -3.54 -25.02
N SER A 84 -3.31 -4.84 -24.88
CA SER A 84 -2.41 -5.86 -25.44
C SER A 84 -2.70 -6.18 -26.91
N ASN A 85 -3.62 -5.48 -27.57
CA ASN A 85 -4.02 -5.77 -28.94
C ASN A 85 -3.18 -4.98 -29.97
N ASP A 86 -2.61 -5.66 -30.96
CA ASP A 86 -1.80 -5.03 -32.02
C ASP A 86 -2.56 -3.93 -32.78
N ILE A 87 -3.88 -4.09 -33.01
CA ILE A 87 -4.70 -3.07 -33.68
C ILE A 87 -4.79 -1.81 -32.83
N PHE A 88 -4.89 -1.96 -31.51
CA PHE A 88 -4.89 -0.83 -30.60
C PHE A 88 -3.54 -0.11 -30.60
N GLN A 89 -2.42 -0.85 -30.66
CA GLN A 89 -1.09 -0.24 -30.77
C GLN A 89 -0.91 0.53 -32.09
N THR A 90 -1.44 0.00 -33.19
CA THR A 90 -1.51 0.73 -34.47
C THR A 90 -2.38 1.98 -34.35
N LEU A 91 -3.56 1.90 -33.70
CA LEU A 91 -4.41 3.06 -33.43
C LEU A 91 -3.67 4.15 -32.63
N ILE A 92 -2.91 3.79 -31.60
CA ILE A 92 -2.13 4.75 -30.82
C ILE A 92 -1.03 5.38 -31.66
N THR A 93 -0.34 4.59 -32.50
CA THR A 93 0.70 5.10 -33.42
C THR A 93 0.12 6.07 -34.46
N ASP A 94 -1.01 5.69 -35.07
CA ASP A 94 -1.72 6.52 -36.05
C ASP A 94 -2.25 7.80 -35.41
N LEU A 95 -2.76 7.71 -34.18
CA LEU A 95 -3.19 8.88 -33.41
C LEU A 95 -2.02 9.83 -33.17
N SER A 96 -0.85 9.30 -32.78
CA SER A 96 0.37 10.10 -32.60
C SER A 96 0.76 10.84 -33.87
N ASN A 97 0.81 10.11 -34.99
CA ASN A 97 1.11 10.70 -36.30
C ASN A 97 0.08 11.77 -36.70
N LEU A 98 -1.20 11.55 -36.42
CA LEU A 98 -2.25 12.50 -36.74
C LEU A 98 -2.16 13.76 -35.88
N THR A 99 -1.84 13.62 -34.58
CA THR A 99 -1.63 14.77 -33.68
C THR A 99 -0.38 15.55 -34.04
N LEU A 100 0.73 14.88 -34.40
CA LEU A 100 2.00 15.50 -34.80
C LEU A 100 1.86 16.26 -36.13
N ASN A 101 1.26 15.63 -37.14
CA ASN A 101 1.19 16.20 -38.48
C ASN A 101 0.04 17.21 -38.65
N ASN A 102 -1.03 17.10 -37.85
CA ASN A 102 -2.19 17.98 -37.97
C ASN A 102 -2.82 18.33 -36.61
N PRO A 103 -2.10 19.03 -35.72
CA PRO A 103 -2.59 19.36 -34.39
C PRO A 103 -3.82 20.28 -34.41
N ARG A 104 -4.05 21.01 -35.51
CA ARG A 104 -5.19 21.93 -35.68
C ARG A 104 -6.50 21.21 -36.02
N SER A 105 -6.44 19.95 -36.44
CA SER A 105 -7.63 19.16 -36.75
C SER A 105 -8.43 18.78 -35.50
N PHE A 106 -7.77 18.75 -34.34
CA PHE A 106 -8.42 18.47 -33.06
C PHE A 106 -8.81 19.76 -32.35
N THR A 107 -10.02 19.78 -31.80
CA THR A 107 -10.36 20.76 -30.78
C THR A 107 -9.54 20.48 -29.51
N ARG A 108 -9.28 21.53 -28.75
CA ARG A 108 -8.60 21.48 -27.45
C ARG A 108 -9.23 20.45 -26.49
N GLY A 109 -10.56 20.38 -26.46
CA GLY A 109 -11.29 19.41 -25.62
C GLY A 109 -11.11 17.98 -26.08
N GLN A 110 -11.07 17.73 -27.40
CA GLN A 110 -10.81 16.39 -27.94
C GLN A 110 -9.41 15.92 -27.58
N LEU A 111 -8.40 16.78 -27.73
CA LEU A 111 -7.02 16.47 -27.36
C LEU A 111 -6.91 15.95 -25.91
N VAL A 112 -7.52 16.65 -24.94
CA VAL A 112 -7.52 16.23 -23.53
C VAL A 112 -8.32 14.94 -23.30
N LEU A 113 -9.46 14.79 -23.95
CA LEU A 113 -10.26 13.56 -23.86
C LEU A 113 -9.50 12.34 -24.39
N LEU A 114 -8.74 12.54 -25.48
CA LEU A 114 -7.87 11.54 -26.07
C LEU A 114 -6.73 11.19 -25.11
N SER A 115 -6.02 12.18 -24.53
CA SER A 115 -4.96 11.92 -23.53
C SER A 115 -5.51 11.10 -22.36
N HIS A 116 -6.67 11.49 -21.83
CA HIS A 116 -7.29 10.79 -20.72
C HIS A 116 -7.74 9.37 -21.08
N ALA A 117 -8.31 9.16 -22.27
CA ALA A 117 -8.69 7.84 -22.74
C ALA A 117 -7.46 6.94 -22.96
N VAL A 118 -6.41 7.45 -23.61
CA VAL A 118 -5.14 6.76 -23.80
C VAL A 118 -4.53 6.40 -22.44
N ALA A 119 -4.46 7.34 -21.49
CA ALA A 119 -3.93 7.08 -20.17
C ALA A 119 -4.75 6.07 -19.35
N LEU A 120 -6.06 5.97 -19.55
CA LEU A 120 -6.88 4.94 -18.89
C LEU A 120 -6.74 3.57 -19.54
N LEU A 121 -6.48 3.52 -20.84
CA LEU A 121 -6.27 2.27 -21.58
C LEU A 121 -4.85 1.74 -21.39
N CYS A 122 -3.87 2.63 -21.27
CA CYS A 122 -2.44 2.32 -21.20
C CYS A 122 -1.84 2.40 -19.79
N GLY A 123 -2.42 3.19 -18.88
CA GLY A 123 -1.80 3.57 -17.61
C GLY A 123 -1.53 2.40 -16.66
N GLY A 124 -0.33 2.40 -16.07
CA GLY A 124 0.14 1.39 -15.12
C GLY A 124 0.60 0.07 -15.76
N ARG A 125 0.94 0.05 -17.05
CA ARG A 125 1.38 -1.15 -17.79
C ARG A 125 2.68 -0.88 -18.52
N GLU A 126 3.49 -1.92 -18.68
CA GLU A 126 4.56 -1.92 -19.68
C GLU A 126 3.90 -1.97 -21.07
N LEU A 127 3.88 -0.81 -21.73
CA LEU A 127 3.61 -0.77 -23.16
C LEU A 127 4.86 -1.25 -23.90
N PRO A 128 4.73 -1.93 -25.05
CA PRO A 128 5.86 -2.16 -25.94
C PRO A 128 6.55 -0.83 -26.25
N ASP A 129 7.89 -0.80 -26.33
CA ASP A 129 8.69 0.44 -26.47
C ASP A 129 8.15 1.41 -27.52
N ARG A 130 7.73 0.89 -28.69
CA ARG A 130 7.16 1.70 -29.78
C ARG A 130 5.88 2.42 -29.39
N SER A 131 5.03 1.77 -28.60
CA SER A 131 3.74 2.30 -28.15
C SER A 131 3.91 3.23 -26.97
N HIS A 132 4.90 2.96 -26.11
CA HIS A 132 5.32 3.87 -25.06
C HIS A 132 5.82 5.19 -25.67
N GLN A 133 6.72 5.12 -26.66
CA GLN A 133 7.22 6.30 -27.36
C GLN A 133 6.09 7.06 -28.07
N ALA A 134 5.18 6.37 -28.76
CA ALA A 134 4.04 7.02 -29.39
C ALA A 134 3.14 7.75 -28.37
N CYS A 135 2.93 7.17 -27.18
CA CYS A 135 2.23 7.87 -26.09
C CYS A 135 3.03 9.09 -25.62
N TYR A 136 4.35 8.99 -25.49
CA TYR A 136 5.20 10.10 -25.08
C TYR A 136 5.15 11.26 -26.09
N ASP A 137 5.20 10.96 -27.39
CA ASP A 137 5.12 11.94 -28.47
C ASP A 137 3.76 12.67 -28.48
N ILE A 138 2.65 11.91 -28.33
CA ILE A 138 1.31 12.47 -28.15
C ILE A 138 1.31 13.44 -26.96
N PHE A 139 1.85 13.02 -25.81
CA PHE A 139 1.83 13.82 -24.60
C PHE A 139 2.72 15.07 -24.66
N SER A 140 3.85 15.02 -25.36
CA SER A 140 4.74 16.18 -25.62
C SER A 140 4.07 17.27 -26.44
N ASP A 141 3.35 16.90 -27.50
CA ASP A 141 2.59 17.85 -28.30
C ASP A 141 1.37 18.40 -27.57
N LEU A 142 0.74 17.53 -26.78
CA LEU A 142 -0.35 17.90 -25.89
C LEU A 142 0.11 18.85 -24.79
N ASP A 143 1.32 18.70 -24.25
CA ASP A 143 1.85 19.54 -23.17
C ASP A 143 1.83 21.01 -23.61
N ARG A 144 2.35 21.27 -24.82
CA ARG A 144 2.33 22.60 -25.46
C ARG A 144 0.94 23.08 -25.84
N SER A 145 0.04 22.16 -26.19
CA SER A 145 -1.32 22.48 -26.64
C SER A 145 -2.26 22.74 -25.45
N ALA A 146 -2.13 21.97 -24.38
CA ALA A 146 -2.83 22.06 -23.11
C ALA A 146 -2.44 23.34 -22.38
N ALA A 147 -1.16 23.69 -22.38
CA ALA A 147 -0.67 24.99 -21.90
C ALA A 147 -1.39 26.17 -22.60
N ARG A 148 -1.63 26.06 -23.92
CA ARG A 148 -2.41 27.07 -24.66
C ARG A 148 -3.91 27.06 -24.33
N ILE A 149 -4.47 25.98 -23.79
CA ILE A 149 -5.86 25.93 -23.28
C ILE A 149 -5.99 26.84 -22.07
N LEU A 150 -5.00 26.80 -21.18
CA LEU A 150 -4.96 27.59 -19.95
C LEU A 150 -4.49 29.04 -20.20
N GLY A 151 -3.51 29.24 -21.09
CA GLY A 151 -2.70 30.45 -21.16
C GLY A 151 -3.26 31.71 -21.83
N LYS A 152 -4.49 31.75 -22.41
CA LYS A 152 -5.15 33.01 -22.88
C LYS A 152 -6.55 32.78 -23.48
N GLY A 153 -7.54 33.57 -23.03
CA GLY A 153 -8.54 34.20 -23.92
C GLY A 153 -9.71 33.40 -24.51
N VAL A 154 -9.96 32.13 -24.17
CA VAL A 154 -11.16 31.44 -24.69
C VAL A 154 -12.42 31.95 -23.98
N LYS A 155 -13.16 32.89 -24.56
CA LYS A 155 -14.50 33.27 -24.06
C LYS A 155 -15.43 32.04 -24.14
N GLY A 156 -15.50 31.25 -23.07
CA GLY A 156 -16.21 29.97 -23.01
C GLY A 156 -16.17 29.42 -21.58
N ASP A 157 -17.05 28.45 -21.30
CA ASP A 157 -17.34 27.91 -19.97
C ASP A 157 -16.07 27.62 -19.14
N LEU A 158 -15.87 28.48 -18.14
CA LEU A 158 -14.68 28.53 -17.29
C LEU A 158 -14.51 27.26 -16.47
N GLY A 159 -15.60 26.60 -16.07
CA GLY A 159 -15.56 25.36 -15.28
C GLY A 159 -14.93 24.20 -16.05
N ASN A 160 -15.14 24.14 -17.37
CA ASN A 160 -14.55 23.09 -18.20
C ASN A 160 -13.02 23.16 -18.26
N ARG A 161 -12.39 24.33 -18.06
CA ARG A 161 -10.94 24.45 -18.15
C ARG A 161 -10.21 23.79 -16.97
N CYS A 162 -10.68 24.00 -15.74
CA CYS A 162 -10.11 23.31 -14.57
C CYS A 162 -10.23 21.80 -14.71
N ARG A 163 -11.40 21.34 -15.14
CA ARG A 163 -11.64 19.91 -15.40
C ARG A 163 -10.72 19.34 -16.47
N LEU A 164 -10.55 20.04 -17.59
CA LEU A 164 -9.64 19.62 -18.64
C LEU A 164 -8.18 19.57 -18.16
N ALA A 165 -7.75 20.56 -17.36
CA ALA A 165 -6.43 20.54 -16.75
C ALA A 165 -6.26 19.35 -15.82
N ALA A 166 -7.21 19.13 -14.91
CA ALA A 166 -7.21 18.01 -13.98
C ALA A 166 -7.20 16.65 -14.70
N MET A 167 -7.96 16.50 -15.78
CA MET A 167 -7.97 15.30 -16.63
C MET A 167 -6.62 15.08 -17.33
N TYR A 168 -6.00 16.14 -17.85
CA TYR A 168 -4.71 16.06 -18.52
C TYR A 168 -3.58 15.68 -17.55
N VAL A 169 -3.47 16.36 -16.41
CA VAL A 169 -2.46 15.99 -15.39
C VAL A 169 -2.74 14.60 -14.83
N GLY A 170 -4.00 14.26 -14.58
CA GLY A 170 -4.37 12.91 -14.17
C GLY A 170 -3.96 11.86 -15.22
N ALA A 171 -4.00 12.19 -16.51
CA ALA A 171 -3.49 11.34 -17.57
C ALA A 171 -1.96 11.22 -17.52
N CYS A 172 -1.25 12.34 -17.37
CA CYS A 172 0.22 12.38 -17.23
C CYS A 172 0.69 11.52 -16.05
N GLY A 173 0.05 11.67 -14.88
CA GLY A 173 0.37 10.89 -13.68
C GLY A 173 0.06 9.40 -13.77
N ARG A 174 -0.85 8.97 -14.65
CA ARG A 174 -1.09 7.54 -14.94
C ARG A 174 -0.01 6.94 -15.83
N LEU A 175 0.59 7.76 -16.70
CA LEU A 175 1.63 7.34 -17.64
C LEU A 175 3.04 7.57 -17.09
N GLY A 176 3.19 8.31 -15.99
CA GLY A 176 4.51 8.73 -15.50
C GLY A 176 5.17 9.76 -16.41
N TYR A 177 4.39 10.49 -17.21
CA TYR A 177 4.89 11.53 -18.10
C TYR A 177 5.14 12.83 -17.33
N ASP A 178 6.37 13.33 -17.33
CA ASP A 178 6.70 14.64 -16.74
C ASP A 178 6.21 15.77 -17.68
N CYS A 179 5.12 16.43 -17.30
CA CYS A 179 4.47 17.48 -18.08
C CYS A 179 4.99 18.87 -17.70
N GLU A 180 6.31 19.06 -17.78
CA GLU A 180 7.01 20.26 -17.27
C GLU A 180 6.41 21.57 -17.82
N TYR A 181 6.08 21.64 -19.12
CA TYR A 181 5.56 22.87 -19.71
C TYR A 181 4.14 23.18 -19.23
N PHE A 182 3.27 22.17 -19.14
CA PHE A 182 1.94 22.35 -18.60
C PHE A 182 1.97 22.74 -17.12
N VAL A 183 2.88 22.18 -16.33
CA VAL A 183 3.04 22.54 -14.91
C VAL A 183 3.42 24.02 -14.77
N LYS A 184 4.36 24.55 -15.56
CA LYS A 184 4.68 25.99 -15.54
C LYS A 184 3.45 26.87 -15.80
N VAL A 185 2.60 26.47 -16.75
CA VAL A 185 1.34 27.20 -17.00
C VAL A 185 0.33 27.03 -15.86
N LEU A 186 0.27 25.86 -15.22
CA LEU A 186 -0.54 25.67 -14.02
C LEU A 186 -0.08 26.58 -12.88
N GLU A 187 1.23 26.76 -12.68
CA GLU A 187 1.77 27.67 -11.68
C GLU A 187 1.35 29.12 -11.93
N GLU A 188 1.43 29.57 -13.19
CA GLU A 188 0.96 30.90 -13.60
C GLU A 188 -0.55 31.07 -13.38
N GLN A 189 -1.33 30.00 -13.53
CA GLN A 189 -2.78 30.00 -13.40
C GLN A 189 -3.29 29.53 -12.02
N LYS A 190 -2.41 29.26 -11.06
CA LYS A 190 -2.77 28.56 -9.81
C LYS A 190 -3.88 29.27 -9.03
N GLY A 191 -3.80 30.59 -8.87
CA GLY A 191 -4.81 31.36 -8.16
C GLY A 191 -6.19 31.31 -8.83
N TRP A 192 -6.23 31.22 -10.16
CA TRP A 192 -7.47 31.05 -10.91
C TRP A 192 -8.04 29.64 -10.75
N ILE A 193 -7.17 28.62 -10.87
CA ILE A 193 -7.56 27.21 -10.71
C ILE A 193 -8.13 26.95 -9.32
N LEU A 194 -7.47 27.46 -8.28
CA LEU A 194 -7.92 27.32 -6.89
C LEU A 194 -9.27 27.99 -6.65
N LYS A 195 -9.51 29.15 -7.28
CA LYS A 195 -10.78 29.88 -7.15
C LYS A 195 -11.94 29.26 -7.93
N GLN A 196 -11.67 28.63 -9.07
CA GLN A 196 -12.72 28.17 -10.00
C GLN A 196 -12.87 26.64 -10.06
N GLY A 197 -11.85 25.90 -9.65
CA GLY A 197 -11.84 24.45 -9.66
C GLY A 197 -12.86 23.89 -8.67
N THR A 198 -13.61 22.88 -9.10
CA THR A 198 -14.39 22.10 -8.15
C THR A 198 -13.45 21.27 -7.27
N PRO A 199 -13.90 20.82 -6.09
CA PRO A 199 -13.12 19.89 -5.28
C PRO A 199 -12.67 18.62 -6.04
N GLU A 200 -13.48 18.12 -6.99
CA GLU A 200 -13.11 16.98 -7.86
C GLU A 200 -11.95 17.33 -8.79
N ASP A 201 -11.97 18.53 -9.39
CA ASP A 201 -10.92 19.00 -10.28
C ASP A 201 -9.61 19.19 -9.52
N LEU A 202 -9.68 19.84 -8.35
CA LEU A 202 -8.51 20.10 -7.50
C LEU A 202 -7.90 18.79 -6.97
N GLY A 203 -8.73 17.83 -6.54
CA GLY A 203 -8.24 16.51 -6.11
C GLY A 203 -7.59 15.72 -7.23
N SER A 204 -8.19 15.73 -8.43
CA SER A 204 -7.63 15.06 -9.61
C SER A 204 -6.33 15.70 -10.07
N LEU A 205 -6.25 17.04 -10.04
CA LEU A 205 -5.05 17.81 -10.35
C LEU A 205 -3.92 17.48 -9.38
N ALA A 206 -4.19 17.60 -8.07
CA ALA A 206 -3.21 17.27 -7.04
C ALA A 206 -2.72 15.82 -7.15
N TRP A 207 -3.61 14.88 -7.46
CA TRP A 207 -3.27 13.46 -7.61
C TRP A 207 -2.33 13.23 -8.79
N GLY A 208 -2.63 13.86 -9.92
CA GLY A 208 -1.81 13.77 -11.13
C GLY A 208 -0.43 14.36 -10.89
N LEU A 209 -0.36 15.56 -10.31
CA LEU A 209 0.90 16.25 -10.01
C LEU A 209 1.75 15.45 -9.02
N GLY A 210 1.14 14.86 -8.00
CA GLY A 210 1.87 14.01 -7.06
C GLY A 210 2.38 12.72 -7.66
N LYS A 211 1.73 12.22 -8.71
CA LYS A 211 2.24 11.06 -9.43
C LYS A 211 3.45 11.36 -10.32
N VAL A 212 3.60 12.61 -10.77
CA VAL A 212 4.76 13.05 -11.57
C VAL A 212 5.83 13.76 -10.74
N GLY A 213 5.69 13.80 -9.41
CA GLY A 213 6.66 14.45 -8.51
C GLY A 213 6.59 15.98 -8.47
N ARG A 214 5.52 16.59 -9.01
CA ARG A 214 5.36 18.04 -9.23
C ARG A 214 4.30 18.70 -8.34
N GLY A 215 3.87 18.06 -7.25
CA GLY A 215 2.74 18.60 -6.47
C GLY A 215 3.02 19.89 -5.71
N LYS A 216 4.26 20.17 -5.32
CA LYS A 216 4.60 21.37 -4.53
C LYS A 216 4.39 22.66 -5.32
N GLU A 217 4.69 22.60 -6.61
CA GLU A 217 4.70 23.72 -7.56
C GLU A 217 3.29 24.36 -7.71
N VAL A 218 2.25 23.53 -7.78
CA VAL A 218 0.87 24.01 -7.99
C VAL A 218 0.02 24.00 -6.70
N VAL A 219 0.26 23.04 -5.79
CA VAL A 219 -0.54 22.86 -4.56
C VAL A 219 0.04 23.63 -3.36
N GLY A 220 1.10 24.42 -3.56
CA GLY A 220 1.75 25.21 -2.51
C GLY A 220 0.89 26.27 -1.82
N ASP A 221 -0.26 26.65 -2.39
CA ASP A 221 -1.27 27.46 -1.67
C ASP A 221 -2.19 26.56 -0.85
N ILE A 222 -1.67 26.23 0.33
CA ILE A 222 -2.30 25.38 1.34
C ILE A 222 -3.67 25.93 1.75
N GLN A 223 -3.80 27.26 1.87
CA GLN A 223 -5.00 27.90 2.40
C GLN A 223 -6.18 27.79 1.44
N SER A 224 -5.97 28.08 0.16
CA SER A 224 -7.04 27.95 -0.85
C SER A 224 -7.52 26.50 -1.00
N MET A 225 -6.60 25.53 -0.91
CA MET A 225 -6.96 24.11 -0.90
C MET A 225 -7.72 23.72 0.35
N LYS A 226 -7.35 24.24 1.53
CA LYS A 226 -8.09 24.07 2.79
C LYS A 226 -9.53 24.58 2.67
N GLU A 227 -9.74 25.73 2.04
CA GLU A 227 -11.09 26.31 1.84
C GLU A 227 -11.94 25.49 0.87
N ALA A 228 -11.39 25.08 -0.29
CA ALA A 228 -12.09 24.20 -1.22
C ALA A 228 -12.42 22.84 -0.59
N PHE A 229 -11.50 22.32 0.22
CA PHE A 229 -11.66 21.09 0.98
C PHE A 229 -12.77 21.20 2.03
N ARG A 230 -12.77 22.28 2.83
CA ARG A 230 -13.81 22.61 3.80
C ARG A 230 -15.19 22.68 3.14
N GLY A 231 -15.32 23.40 2.02
CA GLY A 231 -16.58 23.47 1.28
C GLY A 231 -17.07 22.10 0.78
N GLY A 232 -16.16 21.20 0.41
CA GLY A 232 -16.48 19.81 0.07
C GLY A 232 -16.97 19.00 1.28
N LEU A 233 -16.30 19.15 2.42
CA LEU A 233 -16.65 18.49 3.69
C LEU A 233 -18.05 18.90 4.18
N GLU A 234 -18.32 20.20 4.25
CA GLU A 234 -19.62 20.75 4.70
C GLU A 234 -20.79 20.26 3.84
N GLN A 235 -20.53 20.07 2.55
CA GLN A 235 -21.51 19.58 1.59
C GLN A 235 -21.64 18.05 1.58
N GLY A 236 -20.83 17.32 2.36
CA GLY A 236 -20.82 15.86 2.41
C GLY A 236 -20.28 15.20 1.14
N ARG A 237 -19.43 15.92 0.38
CA ARG A 237 -18.80 15.43 -0.86
C ARG A 237 -17.59 14.56 -0.56
N GLY A 238 -17.84 13.44 0.13
CA GLY A 238 -16.78 12.58 0.65
C GLY A 238 -15.84 12.03 -0.43
N ARG A 239 -16.32 11.83 -1.66
CA ARG A 239 -15.50 11.35 -2.78
C ARG A 239 -14.41 12.34 -3.13
N GLU A 240 -14.76 13.61 -3.30
CA GLU A 240 -13.86 14.69 -3.66
C GLU A 240 -12.84 14.93 -2.54
N VAL A 241 -13.32 14.97 -1.30
CA VAL A 241 -12.48 15.03 -0.09
C VAL A 241 -11.47 13.88 -0.07
N GLY A 242 -11.92 12.65 -0.30
CA GLY A 242 -11.06 11.47 -0.34
C GLY A 242 -10.00 11.53 -1.44
N GLU A 243 -10.31 12.03 -2.64
CA GLU A 243 -9.32 12.16 -3.71
C GLU A 243 -8.30 13.28 -3.43
N VAL A 244 -8.71 14.40 -2.83
CA VAL A 244 -7.78 15.46 -2.37
C VAL A 244 -6.80 14.92 -1.33
N LEU A 245 -7.30 14.23 -0.29
CA LEU A 245 -6.43 13.64 0.73
C LEU A 245 -5.49 12.58 0.15
N LYS A 246 -5.99 11.74 -0.77
CA LYS A 246 -5.20 10.69 -1.42
C LYS A 246 -4.13 11.23 -2.33
N ALA A 247 -4.40 12.34 -3.03
CA ALA A 247 -3.40 13.08 -3.76
C ALA A 247 -2.28 13.52 -2.82
N TRP A 248 -2.66 14.12 -1.69
CA TRP A 248 -1.71 14.64 -0.72
C TRP A 248 -0.88 13.57 -0.02
N GLY A 249 -1.49 12.46 0.37
CA GLY A 249 -0.77 11.31 0.95
C GLY A 249 0.29 10.72 0.02
N LYS A 250 0.23 11.00 -1.29
CA LYS A 250 1.28 10.66 -2.25
C LYS A 250 2.36 11.72 -2.40
N LEU A 251 2.09 12.95 -2.00
CA LEU A 251 3.03 14.08 -2.09
C LEU A 251 4.11 14.09 -1.01
N GLY A 252 4.08 13.17 -0.06
CA GLY A 252 5.28 12.82 0.70
C GLY A 252 5.76 13.85 1.73
N GLY A 253 4.85 14.54 2.43
CA GLY A 253 5.15 15.02 3.79
C GLY A 253 5.96 16.30 3.97
N GLU A 254 6.51 16.95 2.94
CA GLU A 254 7.29 18.18 3.14
C GLU A 254 6.47 19.45 3.45
N GLY A 255 5.13 19.42 3.25
CA GLY A 255 4.20 20.39 3.85
C GLY A 255 3.54 19.86 5.14
N GLY A 256 4.10 18.80 5.72
CA GLY A 256 3.37 17.82 6.54
C GLY A 256 2.80 18.36 7.84
N ARG A 257 3.46 19.28 8.54
CA ARG A 257 2.99 19.74 9.86
C ARG A 257 1.76 20.64 9.75
N GLU A 258 1.84 21.72 8.97
CA GLU A 258 0.75 22.70 8.85
C GLU A 258 -0.52 22.09 8.22
N TRP A 259 -0.35 21.12 7.33
CA TRP A 259 -1.46 20.34 6.80
C TRP A 259 -1.98 19.30 7.79
N LYS A 260 -1.09 18.58 8.49
CA LYS A 260 -1.50 17.59 9.48
C LYS A 260 -2.36 18.23 10.57
N GLU A 261 -1.93 19.39 11.05
CA GLU A 261 -2.65 20.19 12.05
C GLU A 261 -3.91 20.82 11.43
N GLY A 262 -3.81 21.42 10.23
CA GLY A 262 -4.93 22.11 9.59
C GLY A 262 -6.06 21.19 9.11
N ILE A 263 -5.77 20.18 8.28
CA ILE A 263 -6.77 19.22 7.80
C ILE A 263 -7.25 18.32 8.91
N GLY A 264 -6.33 17.85 9.77
CA GLY A 264 -6.70 17.02 10.92
C GLY A 264 -7.73 17.74 11.77
N GLY A 265 -7.46 19.00 12.12
CA GLY A 265 -8.41 19.86 12.81
C GLY A 265 -9.74 19.99 12.07
N MET A 266 -9.73 20.26 10.76
CA MET A 266 -10.96 20.41 9.97
C MET A 266 -11.82 19.14 9.90
N ILE A 267 -11.21 17.97 9.72
CA ILE A 267 -11.94 16.69 9.67
C ILE A 267 -12.52 16.32 11.05
N GLU A 268 -11.85 16.79 12.12
CA GLU A 268 -12.25 16.60 13.51
C GLU A 268 -13.31 17.61 13.99
N GLU A 269 -13.54 18.71 13.26
CA GLU A 269 -14.64 19.66 13.56
C GLU A 269 -15.99 18.92 13.55
N GLU A 270 -16.74 19.02 14.65
CA GLU A 270 -17.93 18.20 14.92
C GLU A 270 -18.96 18.25 13.77
N GLY A 271 -19.32 19.44 13.29
CA GLY A 271 -20.29 19.59 12.20
C GLY A 271 -19.81 19.03 10.85
N ILE A 272 -18.50 19.11 10.57
CA ILE A 272 -17.91 18.50 9.39
C ILE A 272 -17.91 16.98 9.52
N ARG A 273 -17.45 16.47 10.66
CA ARG A 273 -17.38 15.05 10.96
C ARG A 273 -18.74 14.38 10.82
N GLU A 274 -19.77 14.96 11.42
CA GLU A 274 -21.15 14.49 11.30
C GLU A 274 -21.64 14.51 9.84
N ALA A 275 -21.42 15.61 9.13
CA ALA A 275 -21.80 15.72 7.72
C ALA A 275 -21.13 14.65 6.85
N VAL A 276 -19.84 14.39 7.07
CA VAL A 276 -19.08 13.36 6.36
C VAL A 276 -19.62 11.97 6.69
N TRP A 277 -19.82 11.64 7.97
CA TRP A 277 -20.33 10.34 8.38
C TRP A 277 -21.72 10.04 7.84
N SER A 278 -22.63 11.01 7.91
CA SER A 278 -24.03 10.81 7.51
C SER A 278 -24.19 10.78 5.99
N LYS A 279 -23.48 11.65 5.24
CA LYS A 279 -23.70 11.85 3.80
C LYS A 279 -22.79 11.01 2.91
N SER A 280 -21.62 10.60 3.40
CA SER A 280 -20.65 9.85 2.57
C SER A 280 -20.99 8.38 2.47
N CYS A 281 -20.73 7.78 1.30
CA CYS A 281 -20.76 6.33 1.16
C CYS A 281 -19.51 5.68 1.81
N VAL A 282 -19.55 4.38 2.10
CA VAL A 282 -18.44 3.68 2.78
C VAL A 282 -17.13 3.74 2.01
N ARG A 283 -17.19 3.73 0.67
CA ARG A 283 -16.01 3.90 -0.16
C ARG A 283 -15.31 5.23 0.13
N ASP A 284 -16.07 6.30 0.23
CA ASP A 284 -15.54 7.64 0.44
C ASP A 284 -15.00 7.79 1.87
N LEU A 285 -15.74 7.29 2.87
CA LEU A 285 -15.27 7.23 4.26
C LEU A 285 -13.93 6.48 4.37
N SER A 286 -13.83 5.29 3.78
CA SER A 286 -12.59 4.50 3.82
C SER A 286 -11.42 5.20 3.13
N ASN A 287 -11.69 5.97 2.07
CA ASN A 287 -10.65 6.75 1.38
C ASN A 287 -10.17 7.91 2.26
N ILE A 288 -11.08 8.60 2.95
CA ILE A 288 -10.74 9.68 3.88
C ILE A 288 -9.88 9.14 5.02
N ILE A 289 -10.31 8.05 5.66
CA ILE A 289 -9.59 7.39 6.75
C ILE A 289 -8.20 6.93 6.28
N TRP A 290 -8.13 6.20 5.18
CA TRP A 290 -6.87 5.72 4.59
C TRP A 290 -5.92 6.86 4.25
N ALA A 291 -6.43 7.91 3.61
CA ALA A 291 -5.60 9.01 3.20
C ALA A 291 -5.10 9.83 4.40
N SER A 292 -5.91 9.98 5.45
CA SER A 292 -5.49 10.60 6.72
C SER A 292 -4.33 9.83 7.36
N GLY A 293 -4.45 8.50 7.47
CA GLY A 293 -3.36 7.64 7.95
C GLY A 293 -2.11 7.74 7.06
N LYS A 294 -2.27 7.85 5.73
CA LYS A 294 -1.15 8.02 4.79
C LYS A 294 -0.44 9.36 4.98
N CYS A 295 -1.17 10.41 5.37
CA CYS A 295 -0.64 11.72 5.72
C CYS A 295 -0.08 11.78 7.16
N GLY A 296 -0.14 10.69 7.92
CA GLY A 296 0.25 10.69 9.34
C GLY A 296 -0.68 11.52 10.23
N VAL A 297 -1.92 11.78 9.78
CA VAL A 297 -2.97 12.44 10.56
C VAL A 297 -3.71 11.37 11.35
N VAL A 298 -3.68 11.50 12.67
CA VAL A 298 -4.46 10.65 13.58
C VAL A 298 -5.80 11.35 13.80
N LEU A 299 -6.90 10.68 13.45
CA LEU A 299 -8.26 11.19 13.61
C LEU A 299 -8.84 10.69 14.94
N ASP A 300 -8.44 11.32 16.05
CA ASP A 300 -8.73 10.82 17.40
C ASP A 300 -10.22 10.62 17.68
N SER A 301 -11.10 11.52 17.24
CA SER A 301 -12.54 11.34 17.46
C SER A 301 -13.12 10.25 16.57
N TRP A 302 -12.61 10.08 15.34
CA TRP A 302 -13.03 8.99 14.46
C TRP A 302 -12.64 7.63 15.05
N TRP A 303 -11.43 7.52 15.59
CA TRP A 303 -10.97 6.29 16.22
C TRP A 303 -11.69 6.01 17.54
N SER A 304 -11.92 7.05 18.35
CA SER A 304 -12.73 6.94 19.57
C SER A 304 -14.15 6.47 19.25
N GLU A 305 -14.76 7.02 18.20
CA GLU A 305 -16.06 6.57 17.71
C GLU A 305 -15.96 5.13 17.18
N MET A 306 -14.94 4.76 16.39
CA MET A 306 -14.76 3.39 15.91
C MET A 306 -14.52 2.37 17.04
N GLU A 307 -13.99 2.79 18.19
CA GLU A 307 -13.76 1.94 19.36
C GLU A 307 -14.88 2.03 20.40
N SER A 308 -15.93 2.81 20.14
CA SER A 308 -17.13 2.85 20.97
C SER A 308 -17.97 1.58 20.81
N PRO A 309 -18.54 0.98 21.87
CA PRO A 309 -19.44 -0.18 21.74
C PRO A 309 -20.56 0.03 20.72
N SER A 310 -21.17 1.22 20.69
CA SER A 310 -22.31 1.58 19.84
C SER A 310 -21.91 2.29 18.54
N SER A 311 -20.66 2.11 18.09
CA SER A 311 -20.11 2.83 16.93
C SER A 311 -20.96 2.68 15.68
N ALA A 312 -21.59 3.78 15.24
CA ALA A 312 -22.33 3.80 13.98
C ALA A 312 -21.37 3.76 12.79
N LEU A 313 -20.21 4.40 12.92
CA LEU A 313 -19.18 4.44 11.88
C LEU A 313 -18.59 3.05 11.63
N ARG A 314 -18.19 2.32 12.68
CA ARG A 314 -17.67 0.95 12.56
C ARG A 314 -18.71 0.03 11.96
N ALA A 315 -19.95 0.06 12.48
CA ALA A 315 -21.04 -0.75 11.95
C ALA A 315 -21.29 -0.47 10.47
N LYS A 316 -21.26 0.79 10.05
CA LYS A 316 -21.41 1.18 8.64
C LYS A 316 -20.26 0.64 7.77
N ILE A 317 -19.00 0.80 8.19
CA ILE A 317 -17.83 0.28 7.46
C ILE A 317 -17.88 -1.24 7.31
N ILE A 318 -18.18 -1.96 8.39
CA ILE A 318 -18.25 -3.41 8.40
C ILE A 318 -19.40 -3.91 7.53
N SER A 319 -20.62 -3.45 7.77
CA SER A 319 -21.83 -4.00 7.13
C SER A 319 -21.97 -3.64 5.64
N GLN A 320 -21.49 -2.46 5.23
CA GLN A 320 -21.67 -1.96 3.86
C GLN A 320 -20.36 -1.93 3.05
N GLY A 321 -19.19 -2.02 3.70
CA GLY A 321 -17.90 -2.04 3.04
C GLY A 321 -17.63 -3.34 2.31
N LYS A 322 -16.88 -3.26 1.20
CA LYS A 322 -16.22 -4.42 0.61
C LYS A 322 -14.87 -4.61 1.29
N GLY A 323 -14.21 -5.73 1.03
CA GLY A 323 -12.90 -6.03 1.61
C GLY A 323 -11.89 -4.88 1.49
N GLN A 324 -11.83 -4.19 0.34
CA GLN A 324 -10.93 -3.07 0.13
C GLN A 324 -11.21 -1.87 1.06
N GLU A 325 -12.47 -1.51 1.29
CA GLU A 325 -12.84 -0.41 2.18
C GLU A 325 -12.52 -0.73 3.65
N VAL A 326 -12.77 -1.98 4.07
CA VAL A 326 -12.46 -2.44 5.43
C VAL A 326 -10.95 -2.47 5.67
N VAL A 327 -10.19 -3.04 4.73
CA VAL A 327 -8.73 -3.09 4.75
C VAL A 327 -8.13 -1.70 4.88
N LYS A 328 -8.67 -0.72 4.14
CA LYS A 328 -8.24 0.69 4.21
C LYS A 328 -8.39 1.28 5.61
N ALA A 329 -9.51 1.00 6.27
CA ALA A 329 -9.76 1.46 7.64
C ALA A 329 -8.76 0.81 8.63
N VAL A 330 -8.59 -0.51 8.56
CA VAL A 330 -7.61 -1.22 9.42
C VAL A 330 -6.18 -0.72 9.17
N TRP A 331 -5.81 -0.51 7.90
CA TRP A 331 -4.50 0.02 7.52
C TRP A 331 -4.25 1.41 8.10
N ALA A 332 -5.25 2.29 8.03
CA ALA A 332 -5.14 3.64 8.56
C ALA A 332 -5.00 3.66 10.08
N GLY A 333 -5.75 2.79 10.78
CA GLY A 333 -5.64 2.60 12.22
C GLY A 333 -4.22 2.23 12.60
N MET A 334 -3.70 1.16 12.00
CA MET A 334 -2.32 0.71 12.19
C MET A 334 -1.31 1.81 11.89
N ARG A 335 -1.48 2.56 10.79
CA ARG A 335 -0.54 3.62 10.41
C ARG A 335 -0.58 4.83 11.34
N GLY A 336 -1.75 5.15 11.89
CA GLY A 336 -1.92 6.12 12.97
C GLY A 336 -1.54 5.56 14.35
N GLY A 337 -0.96 4.35 14.40
CA GLY A 337 -0.59 3.65 15.62
C GLY A 337 -1.75 3.03 16.40
N VAL A 338 -3.00 3.35 16.06
CA VAL A 338 -4.19 2.92 16.81
C VAL A 338 -4.40 1.41 16.71
N GLU A 339 -4.55 0.73 17.85
CA GLU A 339 -4.76 -0.73 17.90
C GLU A 339 -6.04 -1.17 17.18
N CYS A 340 -7.04 -0.29 17.09
CA CYS A 340 -8.36 -0.53 16.48
C CYS A 340 -8.97 -1.87 16.91
N ARG A 341 -8.93 -2.18 18.21
CA ARG A 341 -9.23 -3.51 18.75
C ARG A 341 -10.63 -3.98 18.36
N ARG A 342 -11.67 -3.15 18.58
CA ARG A 342 -13.05 -3.54 18.27
C ARG A 342 -13.28 -3.66 16.78
N LEU A 343 -12.72 -2.74 15.99
CA LEU A 343 -12.78 -2.85 14.53
C LEU A 343 -12.21 -4.20 14.09
N ARG A 344 -11.04 -4.60 14.60
CA ARG A 344 -10.42 -5.88 14.22
C ARG A 344 -11.22 -7.10 14.68
N GLU A 345 -11.68 -7.12 15.94
CA GLU A 345 -12.51 -8.21 16.45
C GLU A 345 -13.78 -8.38 15.61
N GLU A 346 -14.38 -7.29 15.15
CA GLU A 346 -15.55 -7.32 14.28
C GLU A 346 -15.20 -7.70 12.83
N VAL A 347 -14.08 -7.22 12.27
CA VAL A 347 -13.57 -7.70 10.97
C VAL A 347 -13.34 -9.21 11.00
N ASP A 348 -12.73 -9.74 12.05
CA ASP A 348 -12.42 -11.17 12.17
C ASP A 348 -13.68 -12.04 12.24
N ARG A 349 -14.70 -11.55 12.94
CA ARG A 349 -16.00 -12.20 13.04
C ARG A 349 -16.74 -12.18 11.72
N GLU A 350 -16.74 -11.04 11.02
CA GLU A 350 -17.55 -10.81 9.82
C GLU A 350 -16.79 -11.05 8.50
N TRP A 351 -15.53 -11.51 8.55
CA TRP A 351 -14.66 -11.54 7.35
C TRP A 351 -15.23 -12.34 6.19
N GLY A 352 -15.89 -13.46 6.49
CA GLY A 352 -16.56 -14.29 5.47
C GLY A 352 -17.60 -13.51 4.67
N GLU A 353 -18.42 -12.70 5.35
CA GLU A 353 -19.43 -11.86 4.71
C GLU A 353 -18.80 -10.66 3.98
N ILE A 354 -17.84 -9.98 4.61
CA ILE A 354 -17.12 -8.84 4.03
C ILE A 354 -16.45 -9.25 2.70
N LYS A 355 -15.81 -10.42 2.69
CA LYS A 355 -15.19 -10.99 1.49
C LYS A 355 -16.23 -11.32 0.42
N GLY A 356 -17.40 -11.85 0.82
CA GLY A 356 -18.52 -12.13 -0.08
C GLY A 356 -19.07 -10.88 -0.81
N ARG A 357 -18.96 -9.69 -0.20
CA ARG A 357 -19.32 -8.40 -0.84
C ARG A 357 -18.27 -7.90 -1.85
N GLY A 358 -17.04 -8.42 -1.76
CA GLY A 358 -15.91 -8.04 -2.60
C GLY A 358 -15.84 -8.80 -3.92
N GLY A 359 -14.86 -8.44 -4.75
CA GLY A 359 -14.47 -9.28 -5.89
C GLY A 359 -13.80 -10.57 -5.40
N ARG A 360 -13.67 -11.58 -6.26
CA ARG A 360 -13.00 -12.86 -5.95
C ARG A 360 -11.48 -12.76 -5.73
N GLY A 361 -10.94 -11.57 -5.47
CA GLY A 361 -9.50 -11.38 -5.26
C GLY A 361 -9.07 -11.83 -3.87
N GLY A 362 -7.96 -12.57 -3.78
CA GLY A 362 -7.34 -12.92 -2.50
C GLY A 362 -6.53 -11.78 -1.85
N ARG A 363 -6.35 -10.64 -2.55
CA ARG A 363 -5.50 -9.52 -2.11
C ARG A 363 -5.94 -8.89 -0.80
N GLU A 364 -7.25 -8.85 -0.54
CA GLU A 364 -7.78 -8.32 0.71
C GLU A 364 -7.40 -9.20 1.91
N ASN A 365 -7.36 -10.53 1.74
CA ASN A 365 -6.86 -11.44 2.78
C ASN A 365 -5.37 -11.20 3.03
N VAL A 366 -4.57 -11.07 1.96
CA VAL A 366 -3.13 -10.76 2.06
C VAL A 366 -2.92 -9.50 2.90
N MET A 367 -3.63 -8.43 2.53
CA MET A 367 -3.45 -7.14 3.18
C MET A 367 -3.90 -7.17 4.64
N LEU A 368 -5.04 -7.79 4.98
CA LEU A 368 -5.46 -7.92 6.38
C LEU A 368 -4.49 -8.76 7.21
N ALA A 369 -4.06 -9.91 6.68
CA ALA A 369 -3.09 -10.76 7.37
C ALA A 369 -1.78 -10.00 7.62
N PHE A 370 -1.30 -9.28 6.62
CA PHE A 370 -0.12 -8.42 6.72
C PHE A 370 -0.29 -7.33 7.77
N LEU A 371 -1.44 -6.65 7.81
CA LEU A 371 -1.75 -5.63 8.80
C LEU A 371 -1.77 -6.19 10.21
N TYR A 372 -2.37 -7.36 10.41
CA TYR A 372 -2.41 -8.00 11.72
C TYR A 372 -1.04 -8.45 12.20
N ALA A 373 -0.25 -9.01 11.29
CA ALA A 373 1.14 -9.31 11.52
C ALA A 373 1.92 -8.04 11.92
N ARG A 374 1.76 -6.92 11.19
CA ARG A 374 2.34 -5.59 11.50
C ARG A 374 1.90 -5.02 12.85
N MET A 375 0.74 -5.41 13.37
CA MET A 375 0.27 -5.03 14.70
C MET A 375 0.74 -5.98 15.82
N GLY A 376 1.51 -7.03 15.50
CA GLY A 376 1.97 -8.01 16.50
C GLY A 376 0.87 -8.92 17.05
N ARG A 377 -0.30 -8.96 16.38
CA ARG A 377 -1.47 -9.67 16.87
C ARG A 377 -1.77 -10.89 16.00
N VAL A 378 -1.72 -12.06 16.62
CA VAL A 378 -1.92 -13.38 15.96
C VAL A 378 -3.33 -13.96 16.16
N ARG A 379 -4.20 -13.28 16.92
CA ARG A 379 -5.51 -13.83 17.32
C ARG A 379 -6.57 -13.88 16.20
N GLY A 380 -6.30 -13.36 15.00
CA GLY A 380 -7.22 -13.36 13.86
C GLY A 380 -7.20 -14.65 13.04
N ARG A 381 -7.55 -15.79 13.66
CA ARG A 381 -7.44 -17.12 13.02
C ARG A 381 -8.13 -17.19 11.66
N ASN A 382 -9.31 -16.59 11.55
CA ASN A 382 -10.12 -16.62 10.34
C ASN A 382 -9.41 -15.98 9.14
N VAL A 383 -8.74 -14.84 9.32
CA VAL A 383 -8.07 -14.13 8.20
C VAL A 383 -6.88 -14.93 7.69
N PHE A 384 -6.04 -15.45 8.59
CA PHE A 384 -4.87 -16.26 8.21
C PHE A 384 -5.29 -17.62 7.62
N GLU A 385 -6.32 -18.27 8.17
CA GLU A 385 -6.86 -19.51 7.61
C GLU A 385 -7.43 -19.28 6.20
N LYS A 386 -8.18 -18.18 6.00
CA LYS A 386 -8.69 -17.82 4.68
C LYS A 386 -7.59 -17.46 3.70
N LEU A 387 -6.49 -16.85 4.16
CA LEU A 387 -5.30 -16.64 3.32
C LEU A 387 -4.71 -17.99 2.87
N CYS A 388 -4.62 -18.99 3.75
CA CYS A 388 -4.13 -20.32 3.38
C CYS A 388 -5.00 -21.07 2.35
N GLU A 389 -6.25 -20.64 2.15
CA GLU A 389 -7.19 -21.22 1.17
C GLU A 389 -7.17 -20.51 -0.20
N GLU A 390 -6.37 -19.46 -0.38
CA GLU A 390 -6.36 -18.65 -1.61
C GLU A 390 -5.66 -19.32 -2.80
N ASN A 391 -6.04 -18.87 -4.01
CA ASN A 391 -5.35 -19.20 -5.24
C ASN A 391 -4.10 -18.32 -5.41
N PHE A 392 -2.99 -18.75 -4.81
CA PHE A 392 -1.71 -18.00 -4.81
C PHE A 392 -1.14 -17.73 -6.20
N GLU A 393 -1.55 -18.50 -7.21
CA GLU A 393 -1.13 -18.34 -8.61
C GLU A 393 -1.55 -16.99 -9.22
N GLU A 394 -2.52 -16.29 -8.61
CA GLU A 394 -2.98 -14.96 -9.03
C GLU A 394 -2.28 -13.81 -8.28
N PHE A 395 -1.39 -14.12 -7.34
CA PHE A 395 -0.74 -13.12 -6.48
C PHE A 395 0.40 -12.41 -7.23
N THR A 396 0.52 -11.11 -6.99
CA THR A 396 1.70 -10.34 -7.39
C THR A 396 2.89 -10.68 -6.48
N GLU A 397 4.09 -10.24 -6.87
CA GLU A 397 5.31 -10.28 -6.05
C GLU A 397 5.06 -9.77 -4.64
N ARG A 398 4.47 -8.57 -4.56
CA ARG A 398 4.10 -7.94 -3.30
C ARG A 398 3.13 -8.79 -2.49
N ASP A 399 2.13 -9.35 -3.16
CA ASP A 399 1.12 -10.18 -2.49
C ASP A 399 1.77 -11.46 -1.92
N LEU A 400 2.70 -12.08 -2.64
CA LEU A 400 3.45 -13.25 -2.20
C LEU A 400 4.37 -12.94 -1.00
N ALA A 401 5.18 -11.89 -1.09
CA ALA A 401 6.10 -11.48 -0.01
C ALA A 401 5.35 -11.10 1.27
N ASN A 402 4.31 -10.26 1.15
CA ASN A 402 3.47 -9.88 2.28
C ASN A 402 2.77 -11.10 2.91
N SER A 403 2.30 -12.06 2.11
CA SER A 403 1.63 -13.27 2.61
C SER A 403 2.59 -14.15 3.40
N LEU A 404 3.79 -14.42 2.86
CA LEU A 404 4.81 -15.22 3.53
C LEU A 404 5.24 -14.59 4.84
N TRP A 405 5.52 -13.28 4.83
CA TRP A 405 5.87 -12.57 6.05
C TRP A 405 4.73 -12.59 7.08
N ALA A 406 3.51 -12.33 6.64
CA ALA A 406 2.34 -12.34 7.53
C ALA A 406 2.12 -13.71 8.19
N LEU A 407 2.18 -14.80 7.41
CA LEU A 407 2.04 -16.16 7.93
C LEU A 407 3.19 -16.52 8.90
N ALA A 408 4.41 -16.08 8.61
CA ALA A 408 5.56 -16.29 9.49
C ALA A 408 5.40 -15.59 10.84
N VAL A 409 5.09 -14.28 10.83
CA VAL A 409 4.84 -13.50 12.06
C VAL A 409 3.62 -14.03 12.83
N GLY A 410 2.62 -14.48 12.08
CA GLY A 410 1.39 -15.12 12.57
C GLY A 410 1.59 -16.52 13.14
N GLY A 411 2.78 -17.12 13.07
CA GLY A 411 3.02 -18.48 13.57
C GLY A 411 2.31 -19.58 12.77
N TYR A 412 2.04 -19.32 11.48
CA TYR A 412 1.41 -20.26 10.56
C TYR A 412 2.40 -21.12 9.78
N VAL A 413 3.71 -20.92 9.96
CA VAL A 413 4.75 -21.68 9.26
C VAL A 413 4.68 -23.16 9.63
N LYS A 414 4.83 -23.50 10.91
CA LYS A 414 4.65 -24.89 11.38
C LYS A 414 3.18 -25.33 11.45
N ALA A 415 2.24 -24.41 11.68
CA ALA A 415 0.82 -24.76 11.81
C ALA A 415 0.14 -25.10 10.48
N LYS A 416 0.60 -24.51 9.37
CA LYS A 416 0.09 -24.73 8.00
C LYS A 416 1.27 -24.80 7.00
N PRO A 417 2.14 -25.83 7.12
CA PRO A 417 3.38 -25.89 6.35
C PRO A 417 3.12 -26.04 4.85
N LEU A 418 2.08 -26.78 4.44
CA LEU A 418 1.78 -27.00 3.01
C LEU A 418 1.41 -25.69 2.27
N PRO A 419 0.44 -24.87 2.73
CA PRO A 419 0.21 -23.55 2.15
C PRO A 419 1.46 -22.65 2.14
N PHE A 420 2.24 -22.66 3.22
CA PHE A 420 3.45 -21.85 3.35
C PHE A 420 4.52 -22.24 2.33
N ILE A 421 4.80 -23.55 2.18
CA ILE A 421 5.75 -24.09 1.20
C ILE A 421 5.29 -23.80 -0.23
N LYS A 422 3.98 -23.90 -0.51
CA LYS A 422 3.41 -23.55 -1.83
C LYS A 422 3.66 -22.06 -2.15
N LEU A 423 3.35 -21.16 -1.23
CA LEU A 423 3.64 -19.72 -1.38
C LEU A 423 5.13 -19.46 -1.60
N TRP A 424 5.99 -20.09 -0.80
CA TRP A 424 7.44 -19.96 -0.93
C TRP A 424 7.91 -20.36 -2.32
N SER A 425 7.40 -21.49 -2.84
CA SER A 425 7.76 -22.01 -4.15
C SER A 425 7.33 -21.07 -5.29
N LEU A 426 6.14 -20.46 -5.17
CA LEU A 426 5.69 -19.46 -6.13
C LEU A 426 6.55 -18.20 -6.08
N ALA A 427 6.89 -17.74 -4.87
CA ALA A 427 7.67 -16.53 -4.65
C ALA A 427 9.13 -16.66 -5.12
N THR A 428 9.77 -17.81 -4.90
CA THR A 428 11.24 -17.92 -5.00
C THR A 428 11.73 -18.91 -6.05
N VAL A 429 10.89 -19.87 -6.47
CA VAL A 429 11.26 -20.90 -7.46
C VAL A 429 10.63 -20.62 -8.82
N SER A 430 9.33 -20.32 -8.84
CA SER A 430 8.55 -20.14 -10.08
C SER A 430 8.55 -18.71 -10.62
N SER A 431 9.35 -17.83 -10.02
CA SER A 431 9.35 -16.37 -10.20
C SER A 431 9.91 -15.89 -11.54
N ARG A 432 9.32 -16.29 -12.67
CA ARG A 432 9.81 -15.85 -13.99
C ARG A 432 9.61 -14.33 -14.16
N GLY A 433 10.70 -13.57 -13.99
CA GLY A 433 10.72 -12.12 -14.19
C GLY A 433 10.20 -11.28 -13.03
N LEU A 434 10.04 -11.85 -11.82
CA LEU A 434 9.58 -11.08 -10.65
C LEU A 434 10.68 -10.12 -10.17
N SER A 435 10.34 -8.83 -10.02
CA SER A 435 11.22 -7.79 -9.48
C SER A 435 10.73 -7.37 -8.10
N TYR A 436 11.31 -7.96 -7.05
CA TYR A 436 11.02 -7.59 -5.67
C TYR A 436 11.71 -6.28 -5.30
N THR A 437 11.00 -5.43 -4.55
CA THR A 437 11.61 -4.30 -3.85
C THR A 437 12.50 -4.77 -2.70
N LEU A 438 13.37 -3.90 -2.18
CA LEU A 438 14.20 -4.19 -1.01
C LEU A 438 13.37 -4.65 0.20
N GLU A 439 12.25 -3.97 0.48
CA GLU A 439 11.36 -4.33 1.58
C GLU A 439 10.75 -5.73 1.38
N GLU A 440 10.30 -6.05 0.16
CA GLU A 440 9.73 -7.37 -0.15
C GLU A 440 10.79 -8.48 -0.07
N CYS A 441 12.03 -8.22 -0.47
CA CYS A 441 13.15 -9.16 -0.29
C CYS A 441 13.47 -9.41 1.19
N ALA A 442 13.49 -8.37 2.03
CA ALA A 442 13.73 -8.53 3.46
C ALA A 442 12.58 -9.27 4.17
N GLN A 443 11.34 -9.05 3.73
CA GLN A 443 10.19 -9.82 4.19
C GLN A 443 10.34 -11.32 3.87
N LEU A 444 10.78 -11.67 2.65
CA LEU A 444 11.05 -13.06 2.26
C LEU A 444 12.19 -13.67 3.09
N TYR A 445 13.28 -12.92 3.31
CA TYR A 445 14.39 -13.36 4.14
C TYR A 445 13.92 -13.66 5.58
N HIS A 446 13.13 -12.76 6.17
CA HIS A 446 12.55 -12.96 7.50
C HIS A 446 11.68 -14.23 7.56
N ALA A 447 10.81 -14.42 6.58
CA ALA A 447 9.94 -15.59 6.51
C ALA A 447 10.75 -16.90 6.44
N ARG A 448 11.86 -16.91 5.68
CA ARG A 448 12.81 -18.04 5.62
C ARG A 448 13.46 -18.33 6.96
N MET A 449 13.94 -17.30 7.66
CA MET A 449 14.58 -17.46 8.97
C MET A 449 13.62 -18.07 10.00
N ILE A 450 12.37 -17.61 10.02
CA ILE A 450 11.33 -18.20 10.89
C ILE A 450 11.07 -19.65 10.50
N ALA A 451 10.94 -19.97 9.21
CA ALA A 451 10.74 -21.35 8.79
C ALA A 451 11.87 -22.29 9.20
N SER A 452 13.12 -21.85 9.03
CA SER A 452 14.29 -22.59 9.49
C SER A 452 14.27 -22.79 11.01
N ALA A 453 13.99 -21.74 11.77
CA ALA A 453 13.91 -21.81 13.24
C ALA A 453 12.73 -22.67 13.74
N GLU A 454 11.68 -22.85 12.93
CA GLU A 454 10.55 -23.75 13.23
C GLU A 454 10.75 -25.18 12.70
N GLY A 455 11.87 -25.47 12.03
CA GLY A 455 12.16 -26.78 11.45
C GLY A 455 11.31 -27.13 10.22
N VAL A 456 10.84 -26.11 9.49
CA VAL A 456 10.11 -26.30 8.23
C VAL A 456 11.10 -26.17 7.07
N GLU A 457 11.33 -27.28 6.38
CA GLU A 457 12.17 -27.32 5.19
C GLU A 457 11.50 -26.60 4.01
N LEU A 458 12.19 -25.60 3.46
CA LEU A 458 11.73 -24.85 2.30
C LEU A 458 12.49 -25.30 1.05
N PRO A 459 11.82 -25.42 -0.10
CA PRO A 459 12.48 -25.60 -1.38
C PRO A 459 13.55 -24.53 -1.61
N GLU A 460 14.66 -24.94 -2.23
CA GLU A 460 15.76 -24.02 -2.54
C GLU A 460 15.27 -22.91 -3.49
N SER A 461 15.43 -21.67 -3.06
CA SER A 461 15.14 -20.50 -3.87
C SER A 461 16.11 -20.40 -5.03
N ARG A 462 15.69 -19.78 -6.15
CA ARG A 462 16.64 -19.42 -7.19
C ARG A 462 17.77 -18.54 -6.64
N ALA A 463 18.99 -18.77 -7.13
CA ALA A 463 20.19 -18.10 -6.66
C ALA A 463 20.09 -16.56 -6.76
N ASP A 464 19.53 -16.02 -7.85
CA ASP A 464 19.39 -14.59 -8.05
C ASP A 464 18.42 -13.93 -7.05
N VAL A 465 17.30 -14.60 -6.75
CA VAL A 465 16.37 -14.14 -5.71
C VAL A 465 17.02 -14.20 -4.34
N PHE A 466 17.78 -15.28 -4.05
CA PHE A 466 18.45 -15.46 -2.77
C PHE A 466 19.50 -14.39 -2.50
N VAL A 467 20.39 -14.12 -3.48
CA VAL A 467 21.39 -13.05 -3.38
C VAL A 467 20.69 -11.71 -3.12
N ARG A 468 19.59 -11.43 -3.82
CA ARG A 468 18.85 -10.19 -3.59
C ARG A 468 18.23 -10.10 -2.18
N MET A 469 17.81 -11.22 -1.60
CA MET A 469 17.36 -11.24 -0.20
C MET A 469 18.52 -10.88 0.75
N GLU A 470 19.71 -11.44 0.59
CA GLU A 470 20.88 -11.14 1.43
C GLU A 470 21.35 -9.69 1.26
N GLU A 471 21.39 -9.18 0.03
CA GLU A 471 21.67 -7.77 -0.26
C GLU A 471 20.65 -6.84 0.42
N SER A 472 19.35 -7.17 0.33
CA SER A 472 18.31 -6.30 0.87
C SER A 472 18.40 -6.12 2.38
N VAL A 473 18.80 -7.15 3.10
CA VAL A 473 19.06 -7.09 4.53
C VAL A 473 20.24 -6.16 4.80
N SER A 474 21.34 -6.36 4.09
CA SER A 474 22.56 -5.56 4.26
C SER A 474 22.30 -4.06 3.99
N GLU A 475 21.49 -3.76 2.96
CA GLU A 475 21.10 -2.39 2.60
C GLU A 475 20.14 -1.78 3.64
N LEU A 476 19.12 -2.53 4.10
CA LEU A 476 18.12 -2.00 5.05
C LEU A 476 18.67 -1.82 6.46
N VAL A 477 19.64 -2.61 6.90
CA VAL A 477 20.29 -2.43 8.20
C VAL A 477 21.00 -1.07 8.29
N GLY A 478 21.48 -0.53 7.17
CA GLY A 478 21.98 0.84 7.10
C GLY A 478 20.89 1.92 7.20
N CYS A 479 19.64 1.59 6.85
CA CYS A 479 18.51 2.52 6.75
C CYS A 479 17.59 2.50 7.97
N ASP A 480 17.30 1.34 8.57
CA ASP A 480 16.34 1.21 9.68
C ASP A 480 16.84 1.85 10.99
N ASN A 481 18.16 1.92 11.22
CA ASN A 481 18.73 2.74 12.30
C ASN A 481 18.43 4.24 12.10
N ARG A 482 18.14 4.70 10.88
CA ARG A 482 17.80 6.10 10.58
C ARG A 482 16.29 6.35 10.52
N GLU A 483 15.50 5.49 9.87
CA GLU A 483 14.10 5.80 9.52
C GLU A 483 13.02 5.21 10.43
N ALA A 484 13.27 4.11 11.16
CA ALA A 484 12.25 3.50 12.02
C ALA A 484 11.95 4.31 13.30
N GLY A 485 12.78 5.29 13.63
CA GLY A 485 12.39 6.30 14.61
C GLY A 485 11.69 7.48 13.92
N GLY A 486 10.39 7.62 14.16
CA GLY A 486 9.68 8.83 13.75
C GLY A 486 10.38 10.07 14.28
N GLY A 487 10.74 10.99 13.37
CA GLY A 487 11.16 12.36 13.66
C GLY A 487 12.44 12.53 14.49
N GLU A 488 13.40 13.27 13.96
CA GLU A 488 14.58 13.79 14.68
C GLU A 488 14.23 14.62 15.96
N GLY A 489 12.94 14.87 16.25
CA GLY A 489 12.51 15.81 17.29
C GLY A 489 12.56 15.32 18.74
N GLU A 490 12.59 14.00 19.00
CA GLU A 490 12.58 13.48 20.39
C GLU A 490 13.72 12.53 20.74
N ARG A 491 14.50 12.06 19.75
CA ARG A 491 15.52 11.00 19.91
C ARG A 491 16.81 11.39 20.65
N GLY A 492 16.96 12.62 21.14
CA GLY A 492 18.18 13.08 21.83
C GLY A 492 17.99 13.51 23.28
N LYS A 493 16.77 13.40 23.84
CA LYS A 493 16.42 14.16 25.04
C LYS A 493 16.78 13.50 26.37
N TRP A 494 17.06 12.19 26.43
CA TRP A 494 17.13 11.46 27.71
C TRP A 494 18.57 11.38 28.26
N TRP A 495 19.58 11.11 27.41
CA TRP A 495 21.00 11.00 27.84
C TRP A 495 22.03 11.61 26.87
N GLY A 496 21.65 12.57 26.02
CA GLY A 496 22.60 13.25 25.11
C GLY A 496 22.87 12.53 23.78
N GLY A 497 22.06 11.53 23.42
CA GLY A 497 22.13 10.76 22.17
C GLY A 497 21.85 9.27 22.44
N GLU A 498 21.42 8.51 21.42
CA GLU A 498 21.16 7.06 21.54
C GLU A 498 22.42 6.30 21.99
N ASP A 499 23.60 6.70 21.52
CA ASP A 499 24.88 6.05 21.87
C ASP A 499 25.19 6.15 23.37
N ASN A 500 24.92 7.31 23.99
CA ASN A 500 25.13 7.50 25.43
C ASN A 500 24.17 6.64 26.28
N GLU A 501 22.93 6.45 25.82
CA GLU A 501 21.95 5.62 26.52
C GLU A 501 22.35 4.13 26.44
N ILE A 502 22.78 3.66 25.27
CA ILE A 502 23.28 2.29 25.09
C ILE A 502 24.51 2.04 25.95
N ASP A 503 25.44 3.00 26.03
CA ASP A 503 26.65 2.89 26.85
C ASP A 503 26.33 2.88 28.36
N ALA A 504 25.43 3.76 28.82
CA ALA A 504 25.00 3.77 30.21
C ALA A 504 24.33 2.45 30.62
N ILE A 505 23.47 1.89 29.78
CA ILE A 505 22.85 0.59 30.02
C ILE A 505 23.91 -0.53 29.98
N SER A 506 24.87 -0.46 29.07
CA SER A 506 26.00 -1.40 29.02
C SER A 506 26.78 -1.41 30.33
N ASP A 507 27.09 -0.25 30.90
CA ASP A 507 27.78 -0.13 32.18
C ASP A 507 26.97 -0.71 33.36
N ILE A 508 25.64 -0.55 33.34
CA ILE A 508 24.75 -1.17 34.33
C ILE A 508 24.78 -2.70 34.19
N LEU A 509 24.61 -3.22 32.98
CA LEU A 509 24.67 -4.66 32.71
C LEU A 509 26.02 -5.27 33.09
N ASN A 510 27.13 -4.57 32.83
CA ASN A 510 28.47 -4.97 33.26
C ASN A 510 28.60 -4.96 34.78
N GLY A 511 28.06 -3.95 35.48
CA GLY A 511 28.02 -3.89 36.95
C GLY A 511 27.24 -5.06 37.57
N MET A 512 26.17 -5.50 36.89
CA MET A 512 25.42 -6.70 37.27
C MET A 512 26.20 -8.01 37.02
N GLY A 513 27.29 -7.97 36.26
CA GLY A 513 28.08 -9.14 35.87
C GLY A 513 27.53 -9.86 34.62
N PHE A 514 26.69 -9.20 33.82
CA PHE A 514 26.21 -9.75 32.55
C PHE A 514 27.15 -9.33 31.41
N GLY A 515 28.03 -10.27 30.99
CA GLY A 515 28.91 -10.07 29.85
C GLY A 515 28.11 -10.04 28.54
N HIS A 516 28.30 -9.00 27.72
CA HIS A 516 27.50 -8.83 26.52
C HIS A 516 28.24 -8.07 25.41
N GLU A 517 27.80 -8.29 24.17
CA GLU A 517 28.20 -7.49 23.01
C GLU A 517 27.07 -6.51 22.61
N LYS A 518 27.42 -5.26 22.29
CA LYS A 518 26.46 -4.22 21.88
C LYS A 518 26.12 -4.32 20.39
N ASN A 519 24.84 -4.20 20.03
CA ASN A 519 24.36 -4.14 18.65
C ASN A 519 24.91 -5.28 17.77
N LYS A 520 24.85 -6.51 18.28
CA LYS A 520 25.40 -7.70 17.60
C LYS A 520 24.32 -8.70 17.21
N SER A 521 24.65 -9.50 16.19
CA SER A 521 23.82 -10.62 15.77
C SER A 521 23.88 -11.75 16.82
N PRO A 522 22.74 -12.37 17.16
CA PRO A 522 22.65 -13.58 17.98
C PRO A 522 22.99 -14.83 17.17
N THR A 523 23.26 -14.69 15.87
CA THR A 523 23.76 -15.78 15.03
C THR A 523 25.23 -15.53 14.73
N ASP A 524 25.97 -16.58 14.38
CA ASP A 524 27.36 -16.45 13.95
C ASP A 524 27.50 -15.72 12.60
N LYS A 525 26.38 -15.46 11.93
CA LYS A 525 26.33 -14.67 10.71
C LYS A 525 26.24 -13.19 11.06
N GLU A 526 27.24 -12.43 10.63
CA GLU A 526 27.22 -10.96 10.62
C GLU A 526 26.42 -10.43 9.42
N ASP A 527 25.22 -10.97 9.19
CA ASP A 527 24.35 -10.52 8.08
C ASP A 527 23.57 -9.24 8.42
N GLY A 528 23.63 -8.79 9.68
CA GLY A 528 22.94 -7.59 10.17
C GLY A 528 21.43 -7.76 10.33
N PHE A 529 20.83 -8.88 9.87
CA PHE A 529 19.38 -9.05 9.85
C PHE A 529 18.75 -8.97 11.23
N LEU A 530 19.39 -9.63 12.19
CA LEU A 530 18.88 -9.81 13.54
C LEU A 530 19.81 -9.14 14.54
N ILE A 531 20.05 -7.84 14.43
CA ILE A 531 20.86 -7.13 15.45
C ILE A 531 20.05 -6.97 16.73
N VAL A 532 20.56 -7.46 17.87
CA VAL A 532 19.97 -7.20 19.20
C VAL A 532 20.74 -6.10 19.92
N ASN A 533 20.11 -5.36 20.86
CA ASN A 533 20.78 -4.25 21.53
C ASN A 533 21.96 -4.74 22.38
N PHE A 534 21.77 -5.81 23.14
CA PHE A 534 22.85 -6.49 23.86
C PHE A 534 22.71 -8.01 23.73
N ALA A 535 23.78 -8.68 23.33
CA ALA A 535 23.84 -10.13 23.15
C ALA A 535 24.81 -10.77 24.16
N GLY A 536 24.29 -11.51 25.13
CA GLY A 536 25.06 -12.46 25.94
C GLY A 536 25.10 -13.81 25.26
N LYS A 537 26.11 -14.05 24.42
CA LYS A 537 26.21 -15.26 23.57
C LYS A 537 26.40 -16.54 24.38
N GLU A 538 27.13 -16.48 25.48
CA GLU A 538 27.39 -17.63 26.34
C GLU A 538 26.09 -18.15 26.98
N GLU A 539 25.27 -17.24 27.50
CA GLU A 539 24.00 -17.56 28.16
C GLU A 539 22.80 -17.62 27.20
N LYS A 540 23.02 -17.25 25.93
CA LYS A 540 21.99 -17.02 24.91
C LYS A 540 20.89 -16.08 25.40
N ILE A 541 21.28 -14.96 26.00
CA ILE A 541 20.36 -13.90 26.46
C ILE A 541 20.47 -12.71 25.51
N ALA A 542 19.35 -12.30 24.94
CA ALA A 542 19.22 -11.07 24.18
C ALA A 542 18.46 -10.03 25.01
N VAL A 543 19.06 -8.86 25.18
CA VAL A 543 18.37 -7.69 25.77
C VAL A 543 17.90 -6.79 24.64
N GLU A 544 16.60 -6.52 24.63
CA GLU A 544 15.93 -5.72 23.60
C GLU A 544 15.29 -4.50 24.25
N LEU A 545 15.82 -3.33 23.90
CA LEU A 545 15.28 -2.04 24.28
C LEU A 545 14.13 -1.66 23.33
N ASN A 546 13.07 -1.09 23.88
CA ASN A 546 11.88 -0.70 23.13
C ASN A 546 11.59 0.78 23.25
N TRP A 547 11.85 1.51 22.16
CA TRP A 547 11.48 2.91 22.05
C TRP A 547 10.03 3.08 21.60
N THR A 548 9.55 4.32 21.61
CA THR A 548 8.17 4.70 21.22
C THR A 548 7.70 4.08 19.91
N GLY A 549 8.56 4.06 18.88
CA GLY A 549 8.24 3.48 17.56
C GLY A 549 8.06 1.96 17.55
N HIS A 550 8.46 1.26 18.61
CA HIS A 550 8.26 -0.19 18.75
C HIS A 550 6.87 -0.55 19.27
N PHE A 551 6.06 0.45 19.67
CA PHE A 551 4.72 0.26 20.20
C PHE A 551 3.64 0.78 19.24
N LEU A 552 2.42 0.28 19.38
CA LEU A 552 1.24 0.85 18.73
C LEU A 552 0.77 2.10 19.51
N GLU A 553 0.71 3.27 18.86
CA GLU A 553 0.25 4.54 19.47
C GLU A 553 -1.26 4.53 19.75
N GLY A 554 -1.68 4.85 20.98
CA GLY A 554 -3.11 4.89 21.36
C GLY A 554 -3.50 3.82 22.37
N ASP A 555 -2.64 2.83 22.61
CA ASP A 555 -2.69 2.00 23.81
C ASP A 555 -1.64 2.47 24.82
N ILE A 556 -1.71 3.75 25.19
CA ILE A 556 -0.81 4.38 26.18
C ILE A 556 -0.79 3.56 27.48
N LYS A 557 -1.87 2.84 27.76
CA LYS A 557 -2.01 2.01 28.96
C LYS A 557 -1.41 0.60 28.83
N ARG A 558 -1.47 -0.07 27.67
CA ARG A 558 -1.01 -1.48 27.56
C ARG A 558 0.23 -1.69 26.69
N ARG A 559 0.88 -0.63 26.19
CA ARG A 559 2.24 -0.69 25.58
C ARG A 559 2.43 -1.92 24.70
N THR A 560 1.52 -2.12 23.75
CA THR A 560 1.53 -3.29 22.87
C THR A 560 2.64 -3.13 21.83
N LEU A 561 3.59 -4.07 21.79
CA LEU A 561 4.64 -4.10 20.76
C LEU A 561 4.05 -4.28 19.35
N ASN A 562 4.65 -3.60 18.38
CA ASN A 562 4.32 -3.76 16.98
C ASN A 562 4.76 -5.13 16.44
N GLY A 563 4.37 -5.42 15.21
CA GLY A 563 4.61 -6.66 14.51
C GLY A 563 6.06 -7.00 14.28
N ALA A 564 6.85 -6.01 13.87
CA ALA A 564 8.27 -6.19 13.60
C ALA A 564 9.00 -6.62 14.90
N LYS A 565 8.77 -5.90 16.00
CA LYS A 565 9.39 -6.23 17.29
C LYS A 565 8.88 -7.55 17.85
N THR A 566 7.57 -7.80 17.76
CA THR A 566 6.98 -9.08 18.18
C THR A 566 7.57 -10.24 17.40
N SER A 567 7.76 -10.09 16.09
CA SER A 567 8.36 -11.11 15.22
C SER A 567 9.83 -11.36 15.59
N LYS A 568 10.61 -10.30 15.80
CA LYS A 568 12.01 -10.38 16.22
C LYS A 568 12.17 -11.18 17.52
N ILE A 569 11.39 -10.84 18.54
CA ILE A 569 11.40 -11.53 19.84
C ILE A 569 11.01 -13.00 19.68
N LYS A 570 10.00 -13.31 18.86
CA LYS A 570 9.62 -14.70 18.59
C LYS A 570 10.73 -15.48 17.88
N LEU A 571 11.34 -14.88 16.86
CA LEU A 571 12.43 -15.51 16.11
C LEU A 571 13.61 -15.83 17.04
N LEU A 572 14.04 -14.86 17.87
CA LEU A 572 15.07 -15.08 18.90
C LEU A 572 14.74 -16.28 19.79
N LYS A 573 13.51 -16.32 20.34
CA LYS A 573 13.05 -17.45 21.17
C LYS A 573 13.08 -18.78 20.44
N LYS A 574 12.71 -18.81 19.15
CA LYS A 574 12.77 -20.01 18.31
C LYS A 574 14.21 -20.46 18.03
N LEU A 575 15.15 -19.52 17.96
CA LEU A 575 16.59 -19.81 17.86
C LEU A 575 17.20 -20.24 19.20
N GLY A 576 16.39 -20.40 20.25
CA GLY A 576 16.84 -20.84 21.57
C GLY A 576 17.39 -19.72 22.45
N TRP A 577 17.12 -18.45 22.10
CA TRP A 577 17.51 -17.30 22.91
C TRP A 577 16.44 -16.95 23.94
N LYS A 578 16.89 -16.62 25.15
CA LYS A 578 16.08 -15.93 26.16
C LYS A 578 16.07 -14.45 25.81
N VAL A 579 14.92 -13.79 25.94
CA VAL A 579 14.78 -12.39 25.52
C VAL A 579 14.26 -11.55 26.67
N VAL A 580 15.11 -10.66 27.17
CA VAL A 580 14.78 -9.65 28.16
C VAL A 580 14.31 -8.41 27.42
N SER A 581 13.04 -8.05 27.56
CA SER A 581 12.45 -6.94 26.81
C SER A 581 12.11 -5.77 27.72
N VAL A 582 12.72 -4.62 27.47
CA VAL A 582 12.63 -3.43 28.31
C VAL A 582 11.98 -2.30 27.53
N ASP A 583 11.01 -1.62 28.11
CA ASP A 583 10.45 -0.39 27.54
C ASP A 583 11.32 0.79 27.98
N CYS A 584 11.87 1.54 27.03
CA CYS A 584 12.73 2.67 27.35
C CYS A 584 11.98 3.79 28.08
N LYS A 585 10.63 3.81 28.05
CA LYS A 585 9.85 4.73 28.88
C LYS A 585 9.97 4.43 30.38
N ASP A 586 10.32 3.20 30.74
CA ASP A 586 10.59 2.83 32.14
C ASP A 586 11.99 3.27 32.59
N LEU A 587 12.84 3.68 31.65
CA LEU A 587 14.19 4.21 31.88
C LEU A 587 14.22 5.75 31.96
N GLY A 588 13.13 6.37 32.42
CA GLY A 588 12.90 7.82 32.36
C GLY A 588 14.08 8.68 32.87
N LYS A 589 14.11 9.99 32.52
CA LYS A 589 15.27 10.87 32.80
C LYS A 589 15.61 11.02 34.28
N ASP A 590 14.60 10.83 35.13
CA ASP A 590 14.68 11.04 36.56
C ASP A 590 14.79 9.70 37.31
N VAL A 591 14.96 8.59 36.60
CA VAL A 591 15.15 7.25 37.20
C VAL A 591 16.61 7.11 37.57
N GLU A 592 16.87 6.89 38.86
CA GLU A 592 18.23 6.72 39.37
C GLU A 592 18.85 5.42 38.83
N ARG A 593 20.17 5.40 38.71
CA ARG A 593 20.91 4.25 38.15
C ARG A 593 20.56 2.95 38.87
N GLU A 594 20.44 2.99 40.19
CA GLU A 594 20.11 1.84 41.03
C GLU A 594 18.70 1.29 40.73
N GLU A 595 17.74 2.16 40.41
CA GLU A 595 16.38 1.75 40.04
C GLU A 595 16.38 1.05 38.67
N VAL A 596 17.16 1.57 37.71
CA VAL A 596 17.37 0.92 36.41
C VAL A 596 18.02 -0.45 36.59
N GLU A 597 19.07 -0.55 37.40
CA GLU A 597 19.74 -1.81 37.69
C GLU A 597 18.79 -2.84 38.31
N GLU A 598 18.00 -2.43 39.31
CA GLU A 598 17.03 -3.32 39.95
C GLU A 598 15.92 -3.77 38.99
N MET A 599 15.48 -2.87 38.11
CA MET A 599 14.56 -3.21 37.03
C MET A 599 15.17 -4.28 36.12
N PHE A 600 16.43 -4.13 35.69
CA PHE A 600 17.11 -5.15 34.89
C PHE A 600 17.24 -6.47 35.65
N ARG A 601 17.68 -6.48 36.92
CA ARG A 601 17.75 -7.71 37.73
C ARG A 601 16.42 -8.45 37.77
N ARG A 602 15.34 -7.71 38.03
CA ARG A 602 13.98 -8.27 38.02
C ARG A 602 13.63 -8.87 36.67
N ARG A 603 13.92 -8.18 35.56
CA ARG A 603 13.61 -8.66 34.21
C ARG A 603 14.47 -9.84 33.78
N PHE A 604 15.76 -9.88 34.13
CA PHE A 604 16.61 -11.04 33.90
C PHE A 604 16.11 -12.28 34.65
N LYS A 605 15.65 -12.10 35.89
CA LYS A 605 15.04 -13.18 36.67
C LYS A 605 13.72 -13.65 36.05
N GLU A 606 12.82 -12.72 35.71
CA GLU A 606 11.49 -13.01 35.16
C GLU A 606 11.55 -13.63 33.74
N ASP A 607 12.32 -13.02 32.84
CA ASP A 607 12.30 -13.34 31.40
C ASP A 607 13.36 -14.38 31.00
N ALA A 608 14.47 -14.47 31.73
CA ALA A 608 15.59 -15.34 31.41
C ALA A 608 15.93 -16.38 32.50
N GLY A 609 15.31 -16.30 33.69
CA GLY A 609 15.68 -17.13 34.84
C GLY A 609 17.16 -16.95 35.23
N TRP A 610 17.76 -15.82 34.87
CA TRP A 610 19.16 -15.54 35.15
C TRP A 610 19.27 -14.95 36.55
N VAL A 611 19.97 -15.67 37.42
CA VAL A 611 20.40 -15.19 38.72
C VAL A 611 21.91 -15.20 38.67
N ARG A 612 22.55 -14.08 39.03
CA ARG A 612 24.01 -14.00 39.09
C ARG A 612 24.52 -15.19 39.89
N GLY A 613 25.40 -15.99 39.29
CA GLY A 613 26.08 -17.07 40.00
C GLY A 613 26.77 -16.44 41.21
N GLY A 614 26.25 -16.70 42.40
CA GLY A 614 26.78 -16.18 43.65
C GLY A 614 28.18 -16.74 43.86
N GLY A 615 29.19 -16.01 43.38
CA GLY A 615 30.59 -16.22 43.73
C GLY A 615 30.94 -15.62 45.10
N GLY A 616 29.96 -15.45 45.99
CA GLY A 616 30.13 -14.95 47.34
C GLY A 616 29.63 -15.98 48.33
N GLU A 617 30.48 -16.35 49.29
CA GLU A 617 30.34 -17.38 50.32
C GLU A 617 29.18 -17.18 51.33
N ASP A 618 28.15 -16.39 51.02
CA ASP A 618 26.96 -16.28 51.88
C ASP A 618 25.85 -17.21 51.38
N SER A 619 25.99 -18.49 51.74
CA SER A 619 24.91 -19.47 51.71
C SER A 619 23.89 -19.17 52.81
N GLY A 620 23.13 -18.09 52.65
CA GLY A 620 21.90 -17.85 53.39
C GLY A 620 20.71 -18.41 52.61
N GLU A 621 20.34 -19.65 52.93
CA GLU A 621 19.01 -20.25 52.79
C GLU A 621 18.13 -19.70 51.63
N VAL A 622 18.42 -20.14 50.40
CA VAL A 622 17.47 -19.99 49.29
C VAL A 622 16.47 -21.15 49.35
N ASP A 623 15.22 -20.79 49.61
CA ASP A 623 14.03 -21.65 49.70
C ASP A 623 13.99 -22.73 48.60
N ALA A 624 14.18 -23.98 49.00
CA ALA A 624 14.30 -25.16 48.13
C ALA A 624 12.95 -25.64 47.53
N ASN A 625 11.94 -24.79 47.41
CA ASN A 625 10.58 -25.18 47.02
C ASN A 625 10.13 -24.75 45.62
N TRP A 626 11.04 -24.31 44.76
CA TRP A 626 10.73 -24.06 43.35
C TRP A 626 11.27 -25.19 42.45
N VAL A 627 10.70 -26.38 42.64
CA VAL A 627 10.82 -27.48 41.67
C VAL A 627 9.80 -27.25 40.57
N ASP A 628 10.35 -27.13 39.37
CA ASP A 628 9.67 -26.96 38.09
C ASP A 628 8.58 -28.04 37.89
N LYS A 629 7.31 -27.59 37.84
CA LYS A 629 6.13 -28.45 37.68
C LYS A 629 5.53 -28.38 36.28
N ARG A 630 6.31 -28.06 35.27
CA ARG A 630 5.85 -28.02 33.88
C ARG A 630 6.76 -28.81 32.97
N GLU A 631 6.70 -30.14 33.03
CA GLU A 631 6.90 -31.03 31.87
C GLU A 631 6.73 -32.52 32.21
N GLU A 632 5.61 -32.93 32.81
CA GLU A 632 5.17 -34.35 32.76
C GLU A 632 3.65 -34.43 32.55
N GLY A 633 3.22 -34.04 31.36
CA GLY A 633 1.91 -34.40 30.80
C GLY A 633 2.04 -35.66 29.95
N GLY A 634 2.38 -36.78 30.60
CA GLY A 634 2.46 -38.09 29.97
C GLY A 634 1.10 -38.54 29.43
N LEU A 635 1.14 -39.08 28.22
CA LEU A 635 0.08 -39.86 27.58
C LEU A 635 -0.38 -40.99 28.50
N GLY A 636 -1.61 -40.92 28.97
CA GLY A 636 -2.35 -42.04 29.55
C GLY A 636 -3.61 -42.27 28.73
N GLY A 637 -3.64 -43.36 27.97
CA GLY A 637 -4.83 -43.81 27.26
C GLY A 637 -5.78 -44.58 28.17
N GLN A 638 -7.08 -44.36 27.95
CA GLN A 638 -8.08 -45.39 27.68
C GLN A 638 -9.12 -44.81 26.72
#